data_AF-A0A2G6R5Y4-F1
#
_entry.id   AF-A0A2G6R5Y4-F1
#
_cell.length_a   1.000
_cell.length_b   1.000
_cell.length_c   1.000
_cell.angle_alpha   90.00
_cell.angle_beta   90.00
_cell.angle_gamma   90.00
#
_symmetry.space_group_name_H-M   'P 1'
#
loop_
_entity.id
_entity.type
_entity.pdbx_description
1 polymer ?
#
loop_
_entity_poly.entity_id
_entity_poly.type
_entity_poly.pdbx_seq_one_letter_code
_entity_poly.pdbx_strand_id
1 'polypeptide(L)'
;MRNRLALLLITSLVFFAFPWNASTAHAEDPGPLVLVFDTSGSMGDEDRNGRIKIKVAQDALSDLVAHQPGQAELGLWTYPGTQTNVSECPSGGWYSNLSPDHHPDPTDVNAMIRMLTADGGTPTGPALQAASDSMRNLGYNNGTILLVSDGESNCGPPPCEVAKQIIASGFDVVVNTISFDLETNGREELECIANVTGGSHTQVEDAAELAEQLAQYQRADLELVVNAPKKVRAGSTVDFDVELTNPSQQPVSDLAATITVDKDFVPYMPKPYVRLGNIAPGGTTTHQWITGLKTDKTGVLHWRVIVGSPATGAVVQEGDIEVVDSNLARKDGGPLLQPAGGVAVVLGDSYSSGEGAGDYIMAGGPCHRSPHTYGAVIGGPTTEIIACSGAETQHILDTDQHIFDSQLEQLEKVDVIPDIVFLTIGGNDIGFATIVAGCIIGDCSKNPEVYLYNIKGRAKRLAEVYVAIAKKINTPEMLEARNGKIAPVVVSFYPQPFWSPERGRCNFFFNRNEILTGTAILSELNGQITTGVKRAQQEGWPVYYADTVGDFATGHSMCVDDSYFVRANVEELLNVIDVQGKRIDHDELQEIAHPNAAGYRAWANELILWSQTTKATLPTTLPRQEPARAITEALREIAEEWLTQPISPKNVAVSLTLNTPQEDGTFTKTETTITANPGSKVDIEITGMAPGSKVSIVLRSDPITLGSLVADEDGRVVGTVTLPRDTPAGAHTLTAWGNSSDFNLVGKTVDLDIRHAVPMWLLVVAGAAVLSLLLAGVSFLVRRSRKKQA
;
A
#
# COMPACT_ATOMS: atom_id res chain seq x y z
N MET A 1 16.00 -36.70 64.06
CA MET A 1 17.24 -37.41 63.68
C MET A 1 17.61 -37.01 62.24
N ARG A 2 18.79 -36.40 62.07
CA ARG A 2 19.70 -36.38 60.88
C ARG A 2 19.12 -36.07 59.48
N ASN A 3 19.40 -34.88 58.94
CA ASN A 3 20.51 -34.52 58.00
C ASN A 3 20.12 -34.79 56.52
N ARG A 4 20.18 -33.85 55.55
CA ARG A 4 21.30 -33.07 54.97
C ARG A 4 20.70 -32.04 53.98
N LEU A 5 21.01 -30.74 53.92
CA LEU A 5 22.25 -29.98 53.65
C LEU A 5 22.13 -29.22 52.30
N ALA A 6 22.55 -27.95 52.33
CA ALA A 6 23.06 -27.10 51.24
C ALA A 6 22.06 -26.36 50.32
N LEU A 7 22.29 -25.11 49.88
CA LEU A 7 23.14 -23.99 50.30
C LEU A 7 22.84 -22.80 49.34
N LEU A 8 22.73 -21.58 49.89
CA LEU A 8 23.11 -20.26 49.33
C LEU A 8 22.76 -19.86 47.88
N LEU A 9 22.06 -18.73 47.73
CA LEU A 9 22.71 -17.42 47.51
C LEU A 9 21.74 -16.25 47.73
N ILE A 10 22.05 -15.46 48.76
CA ILE A 10 21.54 -14.12 49.02
C ILE A 10 22.56 -13.15 48.41
N THR A 11 22.11 -12.23 47.55
CA THR A 11 22.86 -11.02 47.23
C THR A 11 21.95 -9.81 47.37
N SER A 12 22.25 -9.01 48.40
CA SER A 12 21.71 -7.67 48.66
C SER A 12 21.88 -6.75 47.45
N LEU A 13 20.82 -6.04 47.08
CA LEU A 13 20.93 -4.82 46.29
C LEU A 13 20.82 -3.62 47.21
N VAL A 14 21.95 -2.93 47.35
CA VAL A 14 22.15 -1.65 48.00
C VAL A 14 21.39 -0.59 47.18
N PHE A 15 20.42 0.08 47.80
CA PHE A 15 19.83 1.32 47.29
C PHE A 15 20.89 2.43 47.31
N PHE A 16 21.58 2.62 46.19
CA PHE A 16 22.25 3.89 45.91
C PHE A 16 21.18 4.89 45.48
N ALA A 17 20.80 5.77 46.39
CA ALA A 17 20.07 6.99 46.05
C ALA A 17 21.03 7.91 45.28
N PHE A 18 21.04 7.78 43.95
CA PHE A 18 21.52 8.86 43.08
C PHE A 18 20.45 9.96 43.11
N PRO A 19 20.77 11.19 43.54
CA PRO A 19 19.90 12.31 43.27
C PRO A 19 19.90 12.48 41.75
N TRP A 20 18.78 12.11 41.12
CA TRP A 20 18.48 12.51 39.76
C TRP A 20 18.24 14.02 39.83
N ASN A 21 19.32 14.79 39.68
CA ASN A 21 19.18 16.15 39.20
C ASN A 21 18.56 16.02 37.82
N ALA A 22 17.24 16.17 37.76
CA ALA A 22 16.59 16.62 36.55
C ALA A 22 17.22 17.97 36.23
N SER A 23 18.29 17.94 35.44
CA SER A 23 18.70 19.12 34.70
C SER A 23 17.54 19.36 33.75
N THR A 24 16.68 20.28 34.13
CA THR A 24 15.85 21.02 33.18
C THR A 24 16.84 21.60 32.17
N ALA A 25 17.06 20.90 31.06
CA ALA A 25 17.61 21.52 29.88
C ALA A 25 16.58 22.58 29.50
N HIS A 26 16.85 23.83 29.90
CA HIS A 26 16.25 24.97 29.24
C HIS A 26 16.50 24.76 27.76
N ALA A 27 15.45 24.79 26.94
CA ALA A 27 15.60 24.97 25.51
C ALA A 27 16.55 26.16 25.34
N GLU A 28 17.73 25.93 24.78
CA GLU A 28 18.62 27.01 24.40
C GLU A 28 17.83 27.93 23.48
N ASP A 29 17.70 29.19 23.89
CA ASP A 29 17.17 30.24 23.05
C ASP A 29 18.02 30.24 21.77
N PRO A 30 17.45 29.93 20.59
CA PRO A 30 18.22 29.86 19.36
C PRO A 30 18.60 31.30 19.02
N GLY A 31 19.81 31.70 19.41
CA GLY A 31 20.32 33.06 19.21
C GLY A 31 20.25 33.52 17.75
N PRO A 32 20.52 34.80 17.49
CA PRO A 32 20.28 35.42 16.21
C PRO A 32 21.13 34.78 15.11
N LEU A 33 20.59 34.78 13.90
CA LEU A 33 21.36 34.48 12.70
C LEU A 33 21.90 35.80 12.17
N VAL A 34 23.22 35.97 12.17
CA VAL A 34 23.88 37.16 11.67
C VAL A 34 24.68 36.82 10.43
N LEU A 35 24.30 37.43 9.32
CA LEU A 35 25.06 37.37 8.09
C LEU A 35 26.15 38.44 8.13
N VAL A 36 27.42 38.00 8.14
CA VAL A 36 28.59 38.89 8.07
C VAL A 36 29.12 38.82 6.65
N PHE A 37 28.90 39.89 5.90
CA PHE A 37 29.02 39.91 4.45
C PHE A 37 30.14 40.85 3.98
N ASP A 38 31.05 40.30 3.19
CA ASP A 38 32.14 41.02 2.56
C ASP A 38 31.63 41.89 1.40
N THR A 39 31.96 43.17 1.46
CA THR A 39 31.66 44.18 0.43
C THR A 39 32.94 44.82 -0.09
N SER A 40 34.11 44.19 0.11
CA SER A 40 35.40 44.70 -0.35
C SER A 40 35.48 44.84 -1.86
N GLY A 41 36.50 45.56 -2.34
CA GLY A 41 36.66 45.85 -3.77
C GLY A 41 36.75 44.61 -4.68
N SER A 42 37.26 43.47 -4.19
CA SER A 42 37.32 42.20 -4.94
C SER A 42 35.94 41.65 -5.29
N MET A 43 34.92 41.95 -4.47
CA MET A 43 33.53 41.60 -4.77
C MET A 43 32.98 42.34 -6.00
N GLY A 44 33.70 43.33 -6.51
CA GLY A 44 33.41 44.01 -7.77
C GLY A 44 33.90 43.26 -9.01
N ASP A 45 34.73 42.23 -8.84
CA ASP A 45 35.28 41.43 -9.94
C ASP A 45 34.26 40.43 -10.52
N GLU A 46 34.56 39.86 -11.68
CA GLU A 46 33.77 38.81 -12.30
C GLU A 46 34.08 37.43 -11.67
N ASP A 47 33.05 36.60 -11.49
CA ASP A 47 33.16 35.17 -11.15
C ASP A 47 33.67 34.36 -12.36
N ARG A 48 33.93 33.07 -12.17
CA ARG A 48 34.39 32.16 -13.23
C ARG A 48 33.42 32.04 -14.42
N ASN A 49 32.17 32.47 -14.25
CA ASN A 49 31.11 32.49 -15.26
C ASN A 49 30.88 33.88 -15.88
N GLY A 50 31.73 34.88 -15.57
CA GLY A 50 31.67 36.23 -16.12
C GLY A 50 30.61 37.14 -15.50
N ARG A 51 30.10 36.85 -14.29
CA ARG A 51 29.15 37.71 -13.57
C ARG A 51 29.82 38.43 -12.42
N ILE A 52 29.38 39.65 -12.12
CA ILE A 52 29.91 40.43 -11.00
C ILE A 52 29.59 39.73 -9.67
N LYS A 53 30.61 39.43 -8.87
CA LYS A 53 30.55 38.69 -7.61
C LYS A 53 29.53 39.24 -6.60
N ILE A 54 29.52 40.55 -6.38
CA ILE A 54 28.57 41.17 -5.44
C ILE A 54 27.12 41.06 -5.92
N LYS A 55 26.85 41.11 -7.23
CA LYS A 55 25.48 40.95 -7.75
C LYS A 55 24.96 39.54 -7.56
N VAL A 56 25.82 38.56 -7.79
CA VAL A 56 25.55 37.15 -7.53
C VAL A 56 25.20 36.93 -6.06
N ALA A 57 26.01 37.48 -5.17
CA ALA A 57 25.76 37.34 -3.75
C ALA A 57 24.49 38.10 -3.32
N GLN A 58 24.20 39.28 -3.90
CA GLN A 58 22.93 39.98 -3.69
C GLN A 58 21.72 39.12 -4.06
N ASP A 59 21.76 38.42 -5.20
CA ASP A 59 20.66 37.54 -5.63
C ASP A 59 20.46 36.40 -4.63
N ALA A 60 21.53 35.69 -4.26
CA ALA A 60 21.47 34.56 -3.33
C ALA A 60 21.01 34.96 -1.92
N LEU A 61 21.46 36.13 -1.44
CA LEU A 61 21.02 36.70 -0.16
C LEU A 61 19.57 37.18 -0.21
N SER A 62 19.14 37.75 -1.33
CA SER A 62 17.75 38.16 -1.54
C SER A 62 16.82 36.96 -1.47
N ASP A 63 17.22 35.83 -2.07
CA ASP A 63 16.45 34.57 -2.04
C ASP A 63 16.40 33.96 -0.64
N LEU A 64 17.50 33.98 0.12
CA LEU A 64 17.53 33.56 1.52
C LEU A 64 16.54 34.38 2.38
N VAL A 65 16.53 35.71 2.21
CA VAL A 65 15.63 36.60 2.96
C VAL A 65 14.17 36.44 2.54
N ALA A 66 13.91 36.21 1.25
CA ALA A 66 12.56 36.06 0.72
C ALA A 66 11.83 34.80 1.22
N HIS A 67 12.56 33.73 1.57
CA HIS A 67 12.01 32.44 2.00
C HIS A 67 12.11 32.22 3.52
N GLN A 68 12.46 33.24 4.31
CA GLN A 68 12.44 33.15 5.78
C GLN A 68 11.06 33.56 6.33
N PRO A 69 10.43 32.75 7.21
CA PRO A 69 9.20 33.16 7.89
C PRO A 69 9.48 34.35 8.82
N GLY A 70 8.56 35.32 8.84
CA GLY A 70 8.73 36.68 9.40
C GLY A 70 8.91 36.84 10.91
N GLN A 71 9.69 35.99 11.59
CA GLN A 71 10.05 36.10 13.01
C GLN A 71 11.47 35.61 13.36
N ALA A 72 12.38 35.39 12.41
CA ALA A 72 13.78 35.12 12.75
C ALA A 72 14.50 36.43 13.13
N GLU A 73 15.25 36.44 14.24
CA GLU A 73 16.14 37.54 14.62
C GLU A 73 17.36 37.53 13.68
N LEU A 74 17.17 38.11 12.51
CA LEU A 74 18.14 38.17 11.41
C LEU A 74 18.88 39.50 11.43
N GLY A 75 20.20 39.45 11.42
CA GLY A 75 21.06 40.62 11.26
C GLY A 75 21.87 40.58 9.97
N LEU A 76 22.11 41.74 9.34
CA LEU A 76 23.06 41.92 8.25
C LEU A 76 24.17 42.88 8.66
N TRP A 77 25.37 42.34 8.81
CA TRP A 77 26.60 43.08 9.04
C TRP A 77 27.42 43.12 7.76
N THR A 78 27.79 44.31 7.30
CA THR A 78 28.62 44.46 6.09
C THR A 78 29.97 45.05 6.45
N TYR A 79 31.06 44.52 5.88
CA TYR A 79 32.41 45.04 6.05
C TYR A 79 33.11 45.23 4.68
N PRO A 80 33.94 46.27 4.48
CA PRO A 80 34.33 47.32 5.44
C PRO A 80 33.24 48.36 5.74
N GLY A 81 32.05 48.22 5.12
CA GLY A 81 30.94 49.16 5.21
C GLY A 81 31.15 50.36 4.29
N THR A 82 30.59 51.53 4.62
CA THR A 82 30.72 52.74 3.78
C THR A 82 32.08 53.46 3.94
N GLN A 83 33.03 52.87 4.66
CA GLN A 83 34.33 53.47 4.95
C GLN A 83 35.41 52.88 4.04
N THR A 84 36.02 53.73 3.22
CA THR A 84 36.93 53.30 2.15
C THR A 84 38.42 53.43 2.50
N ASN A 85 38.74 53.92 3.71
CA ASN A 85 40.12 54.11 4.15
C ASN A 85 40.75 52.80 4.67
N VAL A 86 41.52 52.13 3.80
CA VAL A 86 42.22 50.87 4.10
C VAL A 86 43.18 50.98 5.29
N SER A 87 43.72 52.17 5.61
CA SER A 87 44.67 52.32 6.72
C SER A 87 44.03 52.22 8.11
N GLU A 88 42.70 52.34 8.22
CA GLU A 88 41.98 52.36 9.50
C GLU A 88 41.28 51.04 9.84
N CYS A 89 41.34 50.03 8.96
CA CYS A 89 40.70 48.73 9.17
C CYS A 89 39.27 48.79 9.71
N PRO A 90 38.36 49.48 9.01
CA PRO A 90 36.99 49.66 9.48
C PRO A 90 36.29 48.30 9.62
N SER A 91 35.81 47.97 10.82
CA SER A 91 35.14 46.70 11.13
C SER A 91 33.77 46.54 10.45
N GLY A 92 33.31 47.54 9.70
CA GLY A 92 31.94 47.60 9.19
C GLY A 92 30.93 47.86 10.30
N GLY A 93 29.68 47.51 10.04
CA GLY A 93 28.56 47.70 10.96
C GLY A 93 27.27 47.08 10.44
N TRP A 94 26.21 47.18 11.24
CA TRP A 94 24.85 46.85 10.81
C TRP A 94 24.45 47.70 9.60
N TYR A 95 24.09 47.03 8.51
CA TYR A 95 23.67 47.73 7.29
C TYR A 95 22.27 48.30 7.50
N SER A 96 22.09 49.61 7.35
CA SER A 96 20.77 50.26 7.35
C SER A 96 19.82 49.91 8.52
N ASN A 97 20.37 49.74 9.74
CA ASN A 97 19.65 49.30 10.95
C ASN A 97 19.14 47.85 10.94
N LEU A 98 19.70 46.98 10.10
CA LEU A 98 19.42 45.54 10.07
C LEU A 98 20.19 44.80 11.19
N SER A 99 20.01 45.22 12.44
CA SER A 99 20.50 44.48 13.60
C SER A 99 19.43 43.51 14.12
N PRO A 100 19.80 42.39 14.77
CA PRO A 100 18.84 41.35 15.17
C PRO A 100 17.72 41.78 16.11
N ASP A 101 17.93 42.87 16.86
CA ASP A 101 16.95 43.51 17.75
C ASP A 101 15.90 44.37 17.00
N HIS A 102 16.12 44.61 15.71
CA HIS A 102 15.12 45.19 14.81
C HIS A 102 14.43 44.05 14.03
N HIS A 103 13.13 44.20 13.82
CA HIS A 103 12.33 43.26 13.00
C HIS A 103 11.93 43.94 11.67
N PRO A 104 12.89 44.18 10.76
CA PRO A 104 12.61 44.82 9.48
C PRO A 104 11.76 43.93 8.57
N ASP A 105 10.92 44.54 7.75
CA ASP A 105 10.13 43.81 6.74
C ASP A 105 11.08 43.15 5.73
N PRO A 106 10.91 41.85 5.38
CA PRO A 106 11.78 41.16 4.42
C PRO A 106 11.89 41.86 3.06
N THR A 107 10.85 42.60 2.64
CA THR A 107 10.85 43.39 1.40
C THR A 107 11.83 44.57 1.51
N ASP A 108 11.90 45.22 2.67
CA ASP A 108 12.82 46.32 2.94
C ASP A 108 14.26 45.79 3.01
N VAL A 109 14.49 44.63 3.66
CA VAL A 109 15.80 43.97 3.71
C VAL A 109 16.28 43.60 2.30
N ASN A 110 15.42 43.03 1.47
CA ASN A 110 15.73 42.68 0.07
C ASN A 110 16.07 43.92 -0.76
N ALA A 111 15.29 45.00 -0.64
CA ALA A 111 15.59 46.28 -1.30
C ALA A 111 16.94 46.85 -0.89
N MET A 112 17.31 46.71 0.39
CA MET A 112 18.60 47.12 0.95
C MET A 112 19.76 46.26 0.45
N ILE A 113 19.62 44.93 0.42
CA ILE A 113 20.65 44.02 -0.10
C ILE A 113 21.01 44.38 -1.55
N ARG A 114 20.02 44.67 -2.38
CA ARG A 114 20.21 45.08 -3.79
C ARG A 114 20.96 46.41 -3.97
N MET A 115 21.11 47.21 -2.90
CA MET A 115 21.86 48.46 -2.90
C MET A 115 23.32 48.31 -2.44
N LEU A 116 23.76 47.11 -2.05
CA LEU A 116 25.15 46.87 -1.69
C LEU A 116 26.10 47.16 -2.88
N THR A 117 27.27 47.72 -2.56
CA THR A 117 28.30 48.08 -3.54
C THR A 117 29.65 47.60 -3.05
N ALA A 118 30.49 47.11 -3.97
CA ALA A 118 31.83 46.62 -3.65
C ALA A 118 32.83 47.78 -3.58
N ASP A 119 33.44 47.99 -2.41
CA ASP A 119 34.49 49.00 -2.20
C ASP A 119 35.33 48.71 -0.93
N GLY A 120 36.60 49.13 -0.93
CA GLY A 120 37.49 49.05 0.23
C GLY A 120 38.22 47.72 0.45
N GLY A 121 38.81 47.57 1.65
CA GLY A 121 39.62 46.40 2.06
C GLY A 121 38.82 45.29 2.76
N THR A 122 39.51 44.25 3.25
CA THR A 122 38.91 43.00 3.78
C THR A 122 39.30 42.78 5.26
N PRO A 123 38.79 43.60 6.20
CA PRO A 123 39.11 43.49 7.63
C PRO A 123 38.26 42.42 8.34
N THR A 124 38.40 41.15 7.93
CA THR A 124 37.57 40.03 8.40
C THR A 124 37.66 39.81 9.91
N GLY A 125 38.87 39.90 10.48
CA GLY A 125 39.09 39.78 11.94
C GLY A 125 38.37 40.89 12.73
N PRO A 126 38.64 42.18 12.44
CA PRO A 126 37.89 43.30 13.04
C PRO A 126 36.36 43.17 12.89
N ALA A 127 35.86 42.75 11.73
CA ALA A 127 34.43 42.60 11.49
C ALA A 127 33.80 41.51 12.36
N LEU A 128 34.44 40.34 12.43
CA LEU A 128 33.97 39.22 13.25
C LEU A 128 33.94 39.59 14.75
N GLN A 129 34.96 40.30 15.23
CA GLN A 129 35.01 40.80 16.61
C GLN A 129 33.87 41.78 16.88
N ALA A 130 33.70 42.79 16.02
CA ALA A 130 32.72 43.84 16.21
C ALA A 130 31.27 43.34 16.12
N ALA A 131 30.99 42.42 15.19
CA ALA A 131 29.67 41.78 15.08
C ALA A 131 29.34 40.98 16.35
N SER A 132 30.30 40.20 16.86
CA SER A 132 30.14 39.42 18.09
C SER A 132 29.98 40.30 19.33
N ASP A 133 30.76 41.37 19.43
CA ASP A 133 30.64 42.38 20.50
C ASP A 133 29.28 43.07 20.46
N SER A 134 28.80 43.40 19.26
CA SER A 134 27.48 44.01 19.10
C SER A 134 26.36 43.06 19.53
N MET A 135 26.42 41.78 19.15
CA MET A 135 25.42 40.79 19.61
C MET A 135 25.40 40.69 21.14
N ARG A 136 26.56 40.65 21.78
CA ARG A 136 26.64 40.66 23.25
C ARG A 136 26.04 41.91 23.87
N ASN A 137 26.31 43.07 23.30
CA ASN A 137 25.76 44.34 23.78
C ASN A 137 24.23 44.42 23.62
N LEU A 138 23.66 43.70 22.65
CA LEU A 138 22.22 43.54 22.45
C LEU A 138 21.58 42.53 23.44
N GLY A 139 22.38 41.84 24.25
CA GLY A 139 21.90 40.92 25.29
C GLY A 139 21.95 39.44 24.91
N TYR A 140 22.50 39.10 23.74
CA TYR A 140 22.65 37.71 23.30
C TYR A 140 23.81 37.02 24.04
N ASN A 141 23.59 35.76 24.41
CA ASN A 141 24.61 34.91 25.04
C ASN A 141 25.16 33.85 24.08
N ASN A 142 24.45 33.61 22.97
CA ASN A 142 24.82 32.73 21.88
C ASN A 142 24.43 33.37 20.53
N GLY A 143 24.88 32.79 19.41
CA GLY A 143 24.47 33.25 18.08
C GLY A 143 25.10 32.44 16.94
N THR A 144 24.48 32.47 15.77
CA THR A 144 25.06 31.85 14.56
C THR A 144 25.51 32.95 13.61
N ILE A 145 26.77 32.92 13.20
CA ILE A 145 27.29 33.80 12.15
C ILE A 145 27.43 33.01 10.86
N LEU A 146 26.91 33.54 9.76
CA LEU A 146 27.26 33.11 8.42
C LEU A 146 28.21 34.14 7.82
N LEU A 147 29.48 33.79 7.69
CA LEU A 147 30.54 34.66 7.18
C LEU A 147 30.79 34.34 5.70
N VAL A 148 30.53 35.31 4.82
CA VAL A 148 30.77 35.18 3.38
C VAL A 148 31.90 36.13 2.98
N SER A 149 32.97 35.60 2.40
CA SER A 149 34.15 36.39 1.98
C SER A 149 34.79 35.83 0.71
N ASP A 150 35.33 36.73 -0.13
CA ASP A 150 36.01 36.41 -1.38
C ASP A 150 37.51 36.78 -1.39
N GLY A 151 38.05 37.23 -0.25
CA GLY A 151 39.43 37.71 -0.13
C GLY A 151 40.15 37.25 1.14
N GLU A 152 41.49 37.24 1.10
CA GLU A 152 42.35 37.09 2.29
C GLU A 152 42.24 38.35 3.17
N SER A 153 42.24 38.16 4.50
CA SER A 153 42.17 39.29 5.43
C SER A 153 43.40 40.19 5.27
N ASN A 154 43.22 41.40 4.74
CA ASN A 154 44.34 42.27 4.35
C ASN A 154 44.73 43.31 5.40
N CYS A 155 44.02 43.38 6.53
CA CYS A 155 44.35 44.29 7.61
C CYS A 155 43.69 43.89 8.96
N GLY A 156 44.22 44.39 10.08
CA GLY A 156 43.74 44.05 11.43
C GLY A 156 44.34 42.77 12.02
N PRO A 157 43.90 42.33 13.21
CA PRO A 157 44.33 41.06 13.81
C PRO A 157 43.88 39.85 12.97
N PRO A 158 44.65 38.73 12.97
CA PRO A 158 44.30 37.53 12.23
C PRO A 158 42.92 36.97 12.60
N PRO A 159 42.03 36.70 11.63
CA PRO A 159 40.64 36.28 11.89
C PRO A 159 40.49 35.05 12.78
N CYS A 160 41.34 34.04 12.61
CA CYS A 160 41.24 32.83 13.43
C CYS A 160 41.64 33.07 14.90
N GLU A 161 42.60 33.96 15.17
CA GLU A 161 42.95 34.33 16.54
C GLU A 161 41.83 35.14 17.20
N VAL A 162 41.12 35.97 16.43
CA VAL A 162 39.90 36.64 16.88
C VAL A 162 38.80 35.63 17.24
N ALA A 163 38.53 34.64 16.38
CA ALA A 163 37.55 33.60 16.65
C ALA A 163 37.84 32.84 17.97
N LYS A 164 39.11 32.49 18.22
CA LYS A 164 39.54 31.86 19.49
C LYS A 164 39.28 32.77 20.69
N GLN A 165 39.52 34.07 20.56
CA GLN A 165 39.28 35.04 21.63
C GLN A 165 37.79 35.19 21.95
N ILE A 166 36.92 35.18 20.92
CA ILE A 166 35.47 35.24 21.11
C ILE A 166 34.98 34.03 21.91
N ILE A 167 35.35 32.81 21.51
CA ILE A 167 34.99 31.59 22.26
C ILE A 167 35.57 31.61 23.69
N ALA A 168 36.83 32.02 23.85
CA ALA A 168 37.48 32.12 25.15
C ALA A 168 36.80 33.15 26.09
N SER A 169 36.07 34.11 25.53
CA SER A 169 35.31 35.10 26.30
C SER A 169 33.94 34.59 26.81
N GLY A 170 33.57 33.35 26.47
CA GLY A 170 32.35 32.69 26.94
C GLY A 170 31.09 33.02 26.14
N PHE A 171 31.24 33.63 24.95
CA PHE A 171 30.14 33.82 24.01
C PHE A 171 30.03 32.61 23.09
N ASP A 172 28.89 31.92 23.11
CA ASP A 172 28.68 30.70 22.35
C ASP A 172 28.27 31.03 20.91
N VAL A 173 29.27 31.35 20.09
CA VAL A 173 29.07 31.68 18.68
C VAL A 173 29.48 30.53 17.79
N VAL A 174 28.61 30.13 16.87
CA VAL A 174 28.93 29.20 15.79
C VAL A 174 29.13 29.98 14.51
N VAL A 175 30.32 29.93 13.91
CA VAL A 175 30.62 30.65 12.67
C VAL A 175 30.71 29.66 11.52
N ASN A 176 29.72 29.67 10.65
CA ASN A 176 29.79 28.98 9.36
C ASN A 176 30.43 29.92 8.34
N THR A 177 31.40 29.41 7.56
CA THR A 177 32.15 30.24 6.60
C THR A 177 31.93 29.75 5.18
N ILE A 178 31.65 30.70 4.28
CA ILE A 178 31.53 30.46 2.83
C ILE A 178 32.67 31.22 2.14
N SER A 179 33.56 30.48 1.48
CA SER A 179 34.58 31.06 0.61
C SER A 179 34.05 31.16 -0.82
N PHE A 180 34.02 32.38 -1.37
CA PHE A 180 33.54 32.62 -2.73
C PHE A 180 34.72 32.87 -3.68
N ASP A 181 34.94 31.97 -4.63
CA ASP A 181 35.98 32.10 -5.67
C ASP A 181 37.39 32.42 -5.12
N LEU A 182 37.80 31.67 -4.07
CA LEU A 182 39.09 31.80 -3.38
C LEU A 182 39.99 30.57 -3.60
N GLU A 183 41.23 30.78 -4.04
CA GLU A 183 42.19 29.67 -4.32
C GLU A 183 43.30 29.48 -3.26
N THR A 184 43.51 30.42 -2.32
CA THR A 184 44.73 30.49 -1.45
C THR A 184 44.42 30.81 0.03
N ASN A 185 45.43 31.32 0.78
CA ASN A 185 45.49 31.60 2.24
C ASN A 185 44.17 32.02 2.93
N GLY A 186 43.33 32.85 2.29
CA GLY A 186 42.02 33.24 2.85
C GLY A 186 41.10 32.05 3.15
N ARG A 187 41.21 30.95 2.39
CA ARG A 187 40.48 29.70 2.66
C ARG A 187 40.91 29.08 3.99
N GLU A 188 42.21 28.99 4.26
CA GLU A 188 42.75 28.43 5.51
C GLU A 188 42.31 29.27 6.72
N GLU A 189 42.21 30.59 6.57
CA GLU A 189 41.69 31.48 7.61
C GLU A 189 40.21 31.18 7.93
N LEU A 190 39.37 31.07 6.91
CA LEU A 190 37.93 30.78 7.05
C LEU A 190 37.66 29.36 7.60
N GLU A 191 38.42 28.36 7.14
CA GLU A 191 38.37 27.00 7.70
C GLU A 191 38.75 26.98 9.18
N CYS A 192 39.77 27.77 9.56
CA CYS A 192 40.20 27.88 10.95
C CYS A 192 39.11 28.50 11.84
N ILE A 193 38.45 29.56 11.38
CA ILE A 193 37.33 30.21 12.10
C ILE A 193 36.19 29.21 12.33
N ALA A 194 35.76 28.50 11.29
CA ALA A 194 34.69 27.51 11.39
C ALA A 194 35.04 26.40 12.40
N ASN A 195 36.23 25.82 12.28
CA ASN A 195 36.68 24.74 13.17
C ASN A 195 36.76 25.17 14.64
N VAL A 196 37.23 26.39 14.93
CA VAL A 196 37.36 26.89 16.30
C VAL A 196 36.00 27.15 16.95
N THR A 197 35.01 27.55 16.17
CA THR A 197 33.66 27.93 16.64
C THR A 197 32.65 26.78 16.53
N GLY A 198 33.07 25.61 16.06
CA GLY A 198 32.20 24.46 15.85
C GLY A 198 31.27 24.59 14.64
N GLY A 199 31.53 25.54 13.74
CA GLY A 199 30.82 25.71 12.47
C GLY A 199 31.41 24.88 11.33
N SER A 200 30.87 25.07 10.14
CA SER A 200 31.29 24.41 8.90
C SER A 200 31.90 25.40 7.91
N HIS A 201 32.83 24.91 7.07
CA HIS A 201 33.39 25.67 5.96
C HIS A 201 32.93 25.08 4.63
N THR A 202 32.44 25.92 3.74
CA THR A 202 32.12 25.53 2.36
C THR A 202 32.79 26.47 1.37
N GLN A 203 33.31 25.89 0.29
CA GLN A 203 33.82 26.63 -0.85
C GLN A 203 32.77 26.60 -1.96
N VAL A 204 32.54 27.75 -2.58
CA VAL A 204 31.62 27.92 -3.71
C VAL A 204 32.35 28.66 -4.84
N GLU A 205 32.24 28.11 -6.05
CA GLU A 205 32.95 28.62 -7.23
C GLU A 205 32.08 29.55 -8.07
N ASP A 206 30.75 29.47 -7.93
CA ASP A 206 29.80 30.29 -8.66
C ASP A 206 28.51 30.61 -7.88
N ALA A 207 27.65 31.43 -8.47
CA ALA A 207 26.40 31.83 -7.81
C ALA A 207 25.43 30.70 -7.52
N ALA A 208 25.40 29.66 -8.36
CA ALA A 208 24.44 28.58 -8.18
C ALA A 208 24.81 27.79 -6.92
N GLU A 209 26.10 27.53 -6.75
CA GLU A 209 26.62 26.89 -5.53
C GLU A 209 26.47 27.78 -4.30
N LEU A 210 26.72 29.09 -4.41
CA LEU A 210 26.49 30.04 -3.30
C LEU A 210 25.02 30.06 -2.87
N ALA A 211 24.08 30.08 -3.82
CA ALA A 211 22.65 30.02 -3.53
C ALA A 211 22.24 28.69 -2.89
N GLU A 212 22.77 27.56 -3.36
CA GLU A 212 22.51 26.23 -2.78
C GLU A 212 23.02 26.11 -1.34
N GLN A 213 24.21 26.65 -1.05
CA GLN A 213 24.74 26.64 0.32
C GLN A 213 23.96 27.56 1.24
N LEU A 214 23.56 28.74 0.77
CA LEU A 214 22.71 29.65 1.54
C LEU A 214 21.33 29.04 1.82
N ALA A 215 20.79 28.23 0.90
CA ALA A 215 19.52 27.54 1.09
C ALA A 215 19.54 26.54 2.27
N GLN A 216 20.70 25.99 2.66
CA GLN A 216 20.80 25.11 3.84
C GLN A 216 20.51 25.81 5.17
N TYR A 217 20.60 27.14 5.18
CA TYR A 217 20.29 27.98 6.34
C TYR A 217 18.86 28.54 6.29
N GLN A 218 18.06 28.19 5.28
CA GLN A 218 16.61 28.38 5.29
C GLN A 218 16.00 27.45 6.36
N ARG A 219 15.07 27.95 7.18
CA ARG A 219 14.37 27.09 8.15
C ARG A 219 13.62 25.97 7.40
N ALA A 220 13.47 24.81 8.06
CA ALA A 220 12.88 23.61 7.48
C ALA A 220 11.55 23.88 6.76
N ASP A 221 11.59 23.94 5.42
CA ASP A 221 10.41 23.90 4.58
C ASP A 221 9.82 22.50 4.67
N LEU A 222 8.82 22.34 5.54
CA LEU A 222 8.04 21.11 5.60
C LEU A 222 7.35 20.91 4.25
N GLU A 223 7.47 19.72 3.67
CA GLU A 223 6.69 19.37 2.48
C GLU A 223 5.36 18.77 2.94
N LEU A 224 4.26 19.48 2.65
CA LEU A 224 2.91 19.03 2.95
C LEU A 224 2.21 18.59 1.66
N VAL A 225 1.74 17.35 1.65
CA VAL A 225 0.88 16.80 0.61
C VAL A 225 -0.44 16.34 1.24
N VAL A 226 -1.55 16.88 0.75
CA VAL A 226 -2.90 16.49 1.12
C VAL A 226 -3.60 15.92 -0.11
N ASN A 227 -3.93 14.63 -0.05
CA ASN A 227 -4.73 13.96 -1.06
C ASN A 227 -6.19 13.91 -0.58
N ALA A 228 -7.07 14.52 -1.35
CA ALA A 228 -8.51 14.50 -1.15
C ALA A 228 -9.20 14.20 -2.50
N PRO A 229 -10.40 13.61 -2.50
CA PRO A 229 -11.13 13.36 -3.73
C PRO A 229 -11.51 14.68 -4.41
N LYS A 230 -11.53 14.69 -5.74
CA LYS A 230 -11.88 15.88 -6.53
C LYS A 230 -13.38 16.02 -6.71
N LYS A 231 -14.09 14.90 -6.80
CA LYS A 231 -15.53 14.84 -7.03
C LYS A 231 -16.15 13.69 -6.26
N VAL A 232 -17.23 13.99 -5.54
CA VAL A 232 -17.91 13.05 -4.64
C VAL A 232 -19.43 13.23 -4.71
N ARG A 233 -20.17 12.22 -4.25
CA ARG A 233 -21.62 12.32 -4.13
C ARG A 233 -22.03 12.91 -2.79
N ALA A 234 -23.14 13.63 -2.78
CA ALA A 234 -23.81 14.03 -1.54
C ALA A 234 -24.14 12.78 -0.70
N GLY A 235 -23.87 12.83 0.60
CA GLY A 235 -24.04 11.70 1.52
C GLY A 235 -22.86 10.73 1.61
N SER A 236 -21.87 10.80 0.71
CA SER A 236 -20.68 9.95 0.77
C SER A 236 -19.72 10.36 1.90
N THR A 237 -18.76 9.49 2.20
CA THR A 237 -17.59 9.83 3.03
C THR A 237 -16.47 10.43 2.19
N VAL A 238 -15.67 11.29 2.82
CA VAL A 238 -14.51 11.96 2.24
C VAL A 238 -13.31 11.69 3.11
N ASP A 239 -12.23 11.23 2.47
CA ASP A 239 -10.95 10.96 3.08
C ASP A 239 -9.98 12.10 2.73
N PHE A 240 -9.27 12.59 3.74
CA PHE A 240 -8.16 13.52 3.62
C PHE A 240 -6.89 12.82 4.10
N ASP A 241 -6.08 12.33 3.17
CA ASP A 241 -4.79 11.71 3.45
C ASP A 241 -3.72 12.80 3.50
N VAL A 242 -3.11 13.00 4.65
CA VAL A 242 -2.07 14.00 4.87
C VAL A 242 -0.73 13.32 5.03
N GLU A 243 0.22 13.68 4.19
CA GLU A 243 1.62 13.29 4.25
C GLU A 243 2.47 14.53 4.48
N LEU A 244 3.33 14.45 5.50
CA LEU A 244 4.24 15.52 5.86
C LEU A 244 5.66 15.00 5.90
N THR A 245 6.54 15.60 5.10
CA THR A 245 7.95 15.25 5.01
C THR A 245 8.81 16.38 5.54
N ASN A 246 9.85 16.03 6.30
CA ASN A 246 10.89 16.96 6.71
C ASN A 246 12.11 16.73 5.80
N PRO A 247 12.28 17.51 4.71
CA PRO A 247 13.43 17.37 3.82
C PRO A 247 14.72 17.94 4.43
N SER A 248 14.63 18.71 5.50
CA SER A 248 15.78 19.39 6.09
C SER A 248 16.72 18.44 6.84
N GLN A 249 17.93 18.91 7.10
CA GLN A 249 18.94 18.20 7.90
C GLN A 249 18.72 18.34 9.42
N GLN A 250 17.70 19.09 9.84
CA GLN A 250 17.40 19.34 11.25
C GLN A 250 16.09 18.64 11.67
N PRO A 251 16.03 18.07 12.88
CA PRO A 251 14.78 17.51 13.38
C PRO A 251 13.75 18.61 13.62
N VAL A 252 12.49 18.31 13.31
CA VAL A 252 11.36 19.20 13.62
C VAL A 252 10.57 18.60 14.79
N SER A 253 10.29 19.39 15.80
CA SER A 253 9.59 18.96 17.01
C SER A 253 8.21 19.60 17.18
N ASP A 254 7.36 18.89 17.94
CA ASP A 254 6.05 19.36 18.40
C ASP A 254 5.09 19.80 17.28
N LEU A 255 5.12 19.10 16.14
CA LEU A 255 4.21 19.37 15.04
C LEU A 255 2.77 19.03 15.42
N ALA A 256 1.87 19.90 14.98
CA ALA A 256 0.45 19.68 15.03
C ALA A 256 -0.18 19.98 13.67
N ALA A 257 -1.25 19.27 13.35
CA ALA A 257 -2.02 19.45 12.14
C ALA A 257 -3.47 19.80 12.48
N THR A 258 -4.04 20.72 11.71
CA THR A 258 -5.45 21.13 11.81
C THR A 258 -6.10 21.09 10.44
N ILE A 259 -7.33 20.58 10.37
CA ILE A 259 -8.16 20.62 9.16
C ILE A 259 -9.41 21.47 9.39
N THR A 260 -9.75 22.28 8.40
CA THR A 260 -10.99 23.05 8.32
C THR A 260 -11.71 22.70 7.02
N VAL A 261 -13.02 22.52 7.11
CA VAL A 261 -13.92 22.19 6.00
C VAL A 261 -15.22 22.98 6.14
N ASP A 262 -15.90 23.24 5.04
CA ASP A 262 -17.18 23.95 5.05
C ASP A 262 -18.28 23.19 5.82
N LYS A 263 -18.74 23.78 6.92
CA LYS A 263 -19.78 23.21 7.81
C LYS A 263 -21.14 23.04 7.13
N ASP A 264 -21.34 23.74 6.01
CA ASP A 264 -22.55 23.61 5.21
C ASP A 264 -22.62 22.24 4.55
N PHE A 265 -21.49 21.66 4.15
CA PHE A 265 -21.40 20.31 3.60
C PHE A 265 -21.12 19.25 4.66
N VAL A 266 -20.26 19.56 5.64
CA VAL A 266 -19.79 18.60 6.64
C VAL A 266 -20.47 18.88 7.99
N PRO A 267 -21.38 18.00 8.47
CA PRO A 267 -22.07 18.21 9.74
C PRO A 267 -21.15 18.00 10.96
N TYR A 268 -20.14 17.14 10.85
CA TYR A 268 -19.23 16.80 11.93
C TYR A 268 -17.84 16.40 11.41
N MET A 269 -16.79 17.02 11.95
CA MET A 269 -15.40 16.66 11.69
C MET A 269 -14.79 16.02 12.95
N PRO A 270 -14.51 14.71 12.97
CA PRO A 270 -13.90 14.06 14.11
C PRO A 270 -12.46 14.55 14.32
N LYS A 271 -12.14 15.04 15.52
CA LYS A 271 -10.78 15.48 15.94
C LYS A 271 -10.06 16.32 14.87
N PRO A 272 -10.56 17.54 14.56
CA PRO A 272 -9.99 18.38 13.51
C PRO A 272 -8.57 18.88 13.83
N TYR A 273 -8.11 18.75 15.08
CA TYR A 273 -6.75 19.04 15.53
C TYR A 273 -6.08 17.76 16.02
N VAL A 274 -4.86 17.49 15.56
CA VAL A 274 -4.03 16.35 15.97
C VAL A 274 -2.58 16.77 16.22
N ARG A 275 -1.91 16.13 17.18
CA ARG A 275 -0.46 16.26 17.35
C ARG A 275 0.22 15.16 16.55
N LEU A 276 1.14 15.55 15.66
CA LEU A 276 1.96 14.65 14.84
C LEU A 276 3.27 14.27 15.53
N GLY A 277 3.74 15.09 16.47
CA GLY A 277 4.97 14.84 17.22
C GLY A 277 6.21 15.30 16.46
N ASN A 278 7.31 14.54 16.59
CA ASN A 278 8.61 14.92 16.05
C ASN A 278 8.90 14.14 14.76
N ILE A 279 9.53 14.80 13.79
CA ILE A 279 9.97 14.17 12.54
C ILE A 279 11.49 14.38 12.41
N ALA A 280 12.22 13.28 12.29
CA ALA A 280 13.66 13.30 12.06
C ALA A 280 14.02 13.88 10.68
N PRO A 281 15.28 14.27 10.44
CA PRO A 281 15.74 14.64 9.10
C PRO A 281 15.42 13.57 8.06
N GLY A 282 14.86 13.97 6.92
CA GLY A 282 14.38 13.07 5.86
C GLY A 282 13.18 12.19 6.24
N GLY A 283 12.62 12.37 7.44
CA GLY A 283 11.50 11.59 7.94
C GLY A 283 10.17 12.01 7.32
N THR A 284 9.22 11.08 7.28
CA THR A 284 7.85 11.32 6.83
C THR A 284 6.87 10.80 7.87
N THR A 285 5.78 11.54 8.09
CA THR A 285 4.64 11.09 8.90
C THR A 285 3.35 11.24 8.10
N THR A 286 2.34 10.42 8.42
CA THR A 286 1.05 10.46 7.75
C THR A 286 -0.09 10.53 8.77
N HIS A 287 -1.19 11.18 8.39
CA HIS A 287 -2.42 11.24 9.17
C HIS A 287 -3.63 11.24 8.24
N GLN A 288 -4.72 10.61 8.66
CA GLN A 288 -5.95 10.55 7.87
C GLN A 288 -7.12 11.14 8.66
N TRP A 289 -7.90 11.99 8.00
CA TRP A 289 -9.23 12.36 8.46
C TRP A 289 -10.30 11.80 7.54
N ILE A 290 -11.38 11.28 8.14
CA ILE A 290 -12.55 10.76 7.43
C ILE A 290 -13.79 11.50 7.95
N THR A 291 -14.62 11.99 7.05
CA THR A 291 -15.89 12.65 7.40
C THR A 291 -17.00 12.37 6.40
N GLY A 292 -18.25 12.37 6.86
CA GLY A 292 -19.43 12.19 6.01
C GLY A 292 -20.01 13.52 5.53
N LEU A 293 -20.54 13.54 4.31
CA LEU A 293 -21.23 14.70 3.73
C LEU A 293 -22.74 14.67 4.01
N LYS A 294 -23.37 15.84 4.01
CA LYS A 294 -24.83 15.92 3.99
C LYS A 294 -25.39 15.37 2.68
N THR A 295 -26.54 14.72 2.76
CA THR A 295 -27.23 14.12 1.60
C THR A 295 -27.98 15.14 0.75
N ASP A 296 -28.28 16.32 1.29
CA ASP A 296 -29.10 17.36 0.65
C ASP A 296 -28.27 18.56 0.13
N LYS A 297 -26.95 18.42 0.06
CA LYS A 297 -26.03 19.50 -0.33
C LYS A 297 -25.17 19.12 -1.53
N THR A 298 -25.16 20.00 -2.52
CA THR A 298 -24.33 19.94 -3.73
C THR A 298 -23.65 21.30 -3.94
N GLY A 299 -22.55 21.32 -4.67
CA GLY A 299 -21.73 22.52 -4.91
C GLY A 299 -20.26 22.26 -4.70
N VAL A 300 -19.49 23.31 -4.39
CA VAL A 300 -18.05 23.21 -4.13
C VAL A 300 -17.82 23.28 -2.62
N LEU A 301 -17.18 22.26 -2.07
CA LEU A 301 -16.72 22.19 -0.69
C LEU A 301 -15.26 22.63 -0.63
N HIS A 302 -14.98 23.67 0.14
CA HIS A 302 -13.62 24.14 0.38
C HIS A 302 -13.02 23.49 1.62
N TRP A 303 -11.74 23.12 1.53
CA TRP A 303 -10.98 22.58 2.66
C TRP A 303 -9.61 23.23 2.78
N ARG A 304 -9.10 23.24 4.01
CA ARG A 304 -7.79 23.78 4.39
C ARG A 304 -7.15 22.89 5.45
N VAL A 305 -5.91 22.47 5.21
CA VAL A 305 -5.07 21.78 6.18
C VAL A 305 -3.87 22.67 6.50
N ILE A 306 -3.59 22.83 7.79
CA ILE A 306 -2.45 23.59 8.29
C ILE A 306 -1.63 22.65 9.15
N VAL A 307 -0.32 22.56 8.90
CA VAL A 307 0.59 21.73 9.68
C VAL A 307 1.81 22.55 10.09
N GLY A 308 2.19 22.50 11.36
CA GLY A 308 3.32 23.30 11.84
C GLY A 308 3.57 23.23 13.33
N SER A 309 4.57 23.98 13.77
CA SER A 309 4.91 24.20 15.18
C SER A 309 5.38 25.64 15.39
N PRO A 310 5.40 26.15 16.64
CA PRO A 310 5.95 27.47 16.93
C PRO A 310 7.41 27.65 16.49
N ALA A 311 8.19 26.56 16.45
CA ALA A 311 9.62 26.60 16.12
C ALA A 311 9.88 26.60 14.60
N THR A 312 9.06 25.89 13.81
CA THR A 312 9.28 25.74 12.37
C THR A 312 8.31 26.51 11.48
N GLY A 313 7.34 27.22 12.07
CA GLY A 313 6.27 27.85 11.30
C GLY A 313 5.25 26.82 10.83
N ALA A 314 4.38 27.23 9.90
CA ALA A 314 3.29 26.41 9.41
C ALA A 314 3.23 26.39 7.89
N VAL A 315 2.98 25.20 7.35
CA VAL A 315 2.68 24.96 5.94
C VAL A 315 1.19 24.71 5.78
N VAL A 316 0.65 25.18 4.67
CA VAL A 316 -0.79 25.20 4.43
C VAL A 316 -1.06 24.60 3.05
N GLN A 317 -2.06 23.73 3.00
CA GLN A 317 -2.60 23.24 1.74
C GLN A 317 -4.13 23.39 1.74
N GLU A 318 -4.66 23.81 0.60
CA GLU A 318 -6.07 24.08 0.40
C GLU A 318 -6.53 23.42 -0.89
N GLY A 319 -7.83 23.15 -0.98
CA GLY A 319 -8.41 22.62 -2.20
C GLY A 319 -9.93 22.58 -2.14
N ASP A 320 -10.48 22.10 -3.25
CA ASP A 320 -11.90 22.09 -3.53
C ASP A 320 -12.36 20.67 -3.86
N ILE A 321 -13.57 20.33 -3.44
CA ILE A 321 -14.25 19.08 -3.78
C ILE A 321 -15.60 19.41 -4.40
N GLU A 322 -15.85 18.91 -5.61
CA GLU A 322 -17.16 19.02 -6.25
C GLU A 322 -18.12 17.98 -5.66
N VAL A 323 -19.19 18.41 -5.00
CA VAL A 323 -20.23 17.56 -4.43
C VAL A 323 -21.45 17.56 -5.34
N VAL A 324 -21.83 16.38 -5.84
CA VAL A 324 -22.95 16.19 -6.78
C VAL A 324 -24.00 15.22 -6.24
N ASP A 325 -25.22 15.28 -6.75
CA ASP A 325 -26.28 14.30 -6.47
C ASP A 325 -26.29 13.13 -7.48
N SER A 326 -25.81 13.39 -8.69
CA SER A 326 -25.69 12.41 -9.79
C SER A 326 -24.69 11.30 -9.49
N ASN A 327 -24.80 10.19 -10.24
CA ASN A 327 -23.77 9.14 -10.21
C ASN A 327 -22.43 9.66 -10.75
N LEU A 328 -21.35 9.07 -10.26
CA LEU A 328 -20.00 9.30 -10.76
C LEU A 328 -19.77 8.48 -12.03
N ALA A 329 -18.95 9.01 -12.92
CA ALA A 329 -18.44 8.31 -14.09
C ALA A 329 -16.99 7.87 -13.86
N ARG A 330 -16.51 6.88 -14.62
CA ARG A 330 -15.12 6.40 -14.56
C ARG A 330 -14.07 7.53 -14.63
N LYS A 331 -14.33 8.57 -15.43
CA LYS A 331 -13.46 9.75 -15.56
C LYS A 331 -13.29 10.55 -14.26
N ASP A 332 -14.24 10.44 -13.33
CA ASP A 332 -14.22 11.10 -12.02
C ASP A 332 -13.36 10.32 -11.01
N GLY A 333 -12.91 9.11 -11.37
CA GLY A 333 -12.01 8.30 -10.56
C GLY A 333 -10.56 8.79 -10.58
N GLY A 334 -9.75 8.26 -9.67
CA GLY A 334 -8.32 8.57 -9.62
C GLY A 334 -7.51 7.88 -10.73
N PRO A 335 -6.16 7.96 -10.65
CA PRO A 335 -5.26 7.54 -11.73
C PRO A 335 -5.50 6.11 -12.22
N LEU A 336 -5.87 5.20 -11.32
CA LEU A 336 -6.13 3.80 -11.63
C LEU A 336 -7.29 3.61 -12.62
N LEU A 337 -8.35 4.42 -12.52
CA LEU A 337 -9.53 4.31 -13.39
C LEU A 337 -9.40 5.07 -14.70
N GLN A 338 -8.35 5.87 -14.88
CA GLN A 338 -8.18 6.65 -16.10
C GLN A 338 -7.98 5.72 -17.31
N PRO A 339 -8.74 5.90 -18.41
CA PRO A 339 -8.65 5.00 -19.55
C PRO A 339 -7.23 4.91 -20.13
N ALA A 340 -6.78 3.68 -20.41
CA ALA A 340 -5.49 3.42 -21.02
C ALA A 340 -5.59 3.10 -22.52
N GLY A 341 -6.71 3.46 -23.16
CA GLY A 341 -6.94 3.29 -24.60
C GLY A 341 -7.60 1.97 -24.97
N GLY A 342 -8.22 1.29 -24.01
CA GLY A 342 -8.91 0.01 -24.20
C GLY A 342 -10.28 0.00 -23.53
N VAL A 343 -10.77 -1.18 -23.18
CA VAL A 343 -12.06 -1.38 -22.51
C VAL A 343 -11.91 -1.99 -21.12
N ALA A 344 -12.89 -1.74 -20.27
CA ALA A 344 -13.01 -2.48 -19.02
C ALA A 344 -13.43 -3.92 -19.30
N VAL A 345 -12.85 -4.86 -18.55
CA VAL A 345 -13.24 -6.26 -18.56
C VAL A 345 -13.68 -6.66 -17.16
N VAL A 346 -14.77 -7.42 -17.08
CA VAL A 346 -15.30 -7.95 -15.82
C VAL A 346 -15.12 -9.46 -15.81
N LEU A 347 -14.27 -9.95 -14.91
CA LEU A 347 -14.06 -11.37 -14.61
C LEU A 347 -14.61 -11.67 -13.22
N GLY A 348 -14.70 -12.94 -12.86
CA GLY A 348 -15.09 -13.34 -11.51
C GLY A 348 -16.39 -14.10 -11.44
N ASP A 349 -17.02 -14.05 -10.27
CA ASP A 349 -18.21 -14.82 -9.92
C ASP A 349 -19.53 -14.04 -10.06
N SER A 350 -20.58 -14.49 -9.38
CA SER A 350 -21.93 -13.93 -9.44
C SER A 350 -21.95 -12.43 -9.10
N TYR A 351 -21.18 -12.02 -8.09
CA TYR A 351 -21.06 -10.63 -7.68
C TYR A 351 -20.43 -9.76 -8.77
N SER A 352 -19.57 -10.33 -9.63
CA SER A 352 -19.03 -9.63 -10.80
C SER A 352 -19.92 -9.74 -12.03
N SER A 353 -20.65 -10.85 -12.20
CA SER A 353 -21.55 -11.03 -13.34
C SER A 353 -22.72 -10.06 -13.34
N GLY A 354 -23.19 -9.64 -12.16
CA GLY A 354 -24.38 -8.80 -12.01
C GLY A 354 -25.65 -9.58 -11.64
N GLU A 355 -25.48 -10.75 -11.01
CA GLU A 355 -26.56 -11.54 -10.41
C GLU A 355 -27.46 -10.65 -9.52
N GLY A 356 -28.77 -10.74 -9.69
CA GLY A 356 -29.75 -9.90 -8.96
C GLY A 356 -29.97 -8.51 -9.54
N ALA A 357 -29.19 -8.09 -10.53
CA ALA A 357 -29.37 -6.79 -11.18
C ALA A 357 -30.40 -6.82 -12.33
N GLY A 358 -30.82 -8.01 -12.79
CA GLY A 358 -31.72 -8.20 -13.93
C GLY A 358 -31.08 -7.87 -15.28
N ASP A 359 -31.88 -7.82 -16.34
CA ASP A 359 -31.46 -7.52 -17.72
C ASP A 359 -30.30 -8.40 -18.23
N TYR A 360 -30.36 -9.71 -17.95
CA TYR A 360 -29.30 -10.65 -18.32
C TYR A 360 -29.10 -10.74 -19.84
N ILE A 361 -27.83 -10.61 -20.28
CA ILE A 361 -27.41 -10.65 -21.69
C ILE A 361 -27.93 -11.91 -22.39
N MET A 362 -27.91 -13.05 -21.69
CA MET A 362 -28.57 -14.27 -22.10
C MET A 362 -29.67 -14.59 -21.08
N ALA A 363 -30.92 -14.26 -21.42
CA ALA A 363 -32.08 -14.61 -20.59
C ALA A 363 -32.14 -16.13 -20.35
N GLY A 364 -32.18 -16.55 -19.09
CA GLY A 364 -32.12 -17.97 -18.68
C GLY A 364 -30.76 -18.64 -18.90
N GLY A 365 -29.71 -17.87 -19.21
CA GLY A 365 -28.34 -18.38 -19.36
C GLY A 365 -27.62 -18.49 -18.00
N PRO A 366 -26.77 -19.51 -17.79
CA PRO A 366 -26.31 -19.88 -16.44
C PRO A 366 -25.32 -18.92 -15.79
N CYS A 367 -24.82 -17.92 -16.51
CA CYS A 367 -23.82 -16.98 -16.00
C CYS A 367 -24.39 -15.68 -15.44
N HIS A 368 -25.67 -15.38 -15.65
CA HIS A 368 -26.37 -14.17 -15.17
C HIS A 368 -25.58 -12.86 -15.35
N ARG A 369 -25.02 -12.68 -16.56
CA ARG A 369 -24.26 -11.49 -16.94
C ARG A 369 -25.20 -10.32 -17.19
N SER A 370 -25.12 -9.27 -16.38
CA SER A 370 -25.96 -8.07 -16.47
C SER A 370 -25.13 -6.83 -16.83
N PRO A 371 -25.61 -5.95 -17.73
CA PRO A 371 -24.97 -4.66 -17.98
C PRO A 371 -25.01 -3.71 -16.77
N HIS A 372 -25.77 -4.06 -15.72
CA HIS A 372 -25.87 -3.28 -14.49
C HIS A 372 -24.86 -3.70 -13.41
N THR A 373 -23.97 -4.67 -13.67
CA THR A 373 -22.88 -5.00 -12.75
C THR A 373 -21.95 -3.81 -12.51
N TYR A 374 -21.34 -3.71 -11.32
CA TYR A 374 -20.50 -2.57 -10.94
C TYR A 374 -19.39 -2.28 -11.96
N GLY A 375 -18.74 -3.33 -12.50
CA GLY A 375 -17.68 -3.18 -13.49
C GLY A 375 -18.19 -2.61 -14.82
N ALA A 376 -19.42 -2.94 -15.24
CA ALA A 376 -20.04 -2.41 -16.45
C ALA A 376 -20.64 -1.01 -16.24
N VAL A 377 -21.12 -0.70 -15.03
CA VAL A 377 -21.52 0.67 -14.66
C VAL A 377 -20.32 1.62 -14.75
N ILE A 378 -19.14 1.19 -14.31
CA ILE A 378 -17.90 1.97 -14.41
C ILE A 378 -17.39 1.97 -15.85
N GLY A 379 -17.24 0.80 -16.47
CA GLY A 379 -16.65 0.65 -17.80
C GLY A 379 -17.52 1.20 -18.94
N GLY A 380 -18.82 1.33 -18.72
CA GLY A 380 -19.78 1.81 -19.71
C GLY A 380 -20.20 0.73 -20.72
N PRO A 381 -20.88 1.13 -21.81
CA PRO A 381 -21.53 0.19 -22.74
C PRO A 381 -20.56 -0.67 -23.56
N THR A 382 -19.27 -0.36 -23.58
CA THR A 382 -18.23 -1.14 -24.28
C THR A 382 -17.54 -2.14 -23.36
N THR A 383 -18.04 -2.32 -22.13
CA THR A 383 -17.47 -3.27 -21.17
C THR A 383 -17.67 -4.70 -21.66
N GLU A 384 -16.61 -5.50 -21.55
CA GLU A 384 -16.66 -6.94 -21.82
C GLU A 384 -16.93 -7.69 -20.51
N ILE A 385 -18.01 -8.47 -20.45
CA ILE A 385 -18.42 -9.20 -19.25
C ILE A 385 -18.21 -10.71 -19.49
N ILE A 386 -17.15 -11.25 -18.89
CA ILE A 386 -16.78 -12.66 -18.96
C ILE A 386 -17.15 -13.39 -17.66
N ALA A 387 -17.28 -12.65 -16.55
CA ALA A 387 -17.71 -13.15 -15.26
C ALA A 387 -18.93 -14.09 -15.37
N CYS A 388 -19.01 -15.08 -14.50
CA CYS A 388 -20.06 -16.08 -14.54
C CYS A 388 -20.52 -16.45 -13.13
N SER A 389 -21.84 -16.41 -12.92
CA SER A 389 -22.44 -16.88 -11.66
C SER A 389 -21.97 -18.29 -11.30
N GLY A 390 -21.63 -18.51 -10.03
CA GLY A 390 -21.07 -19.78 -9.55
C GLY A 390 -19.58 -20.03 -9.85
N ALA A 391 -18.85 -19.10 -10.48
CA ALA A 391 -17.43 -19.29 -10.77
C ALA A 391 -16.59 -19.45 -9.49
N GLU A 392 -15.59 -20.34 -9.56
CA GLU A 392 -14.58 -20.61 -8.54
C GLU A 392 -13.22 -20.22 -9.12
N THR A 393 -12.16 -20.17 -8.30
CA THR A 393 -10.81 -19.80 -8.79
C THR A 393 -10.32 -20.65 -9.97
N GLN A 394 -10.67 -21.95 -10.02
CA GLN A 394 -10.35 -22.85 -11.14
C GLN A 394 -11.06 -22.46 -12.45
N HIS A 395 -12.29 -21.93 -12.37
CA HIS A 395 -13.05 -21.47 -13.54
C HIS A 395 -12.46 -20.20 -14.17
N ILE A 396 -11.66 -19.45 -13.40
CA ILE A 396 -10.86 -18.37 -13.96
C ILE A 396 -9.68 -18.93 -14.75
N LEU A 397 -8.95 -19.88 -14.15
CA LEU A 397 -7.63 -20.27 -14.61
C LEU A 397 -7.66 -21.23 -15.81
N ASP A 398 -8.34 -22.36 -15.67
CA ASP A 398 -8.10 -23.52 -16.56
C ASP A 398 -9.27 -24.50 -16.68
N THR A 399 -10.36 -24.28 -15.96
CA THR A 399 -11.51 -25.19 -15.96
C THR A 399 -12.72 -24.54 -16.62
N ASP A 400 -13.31 -25.23 -17.60
CA ASP A 400 -14.53 -24.78 -18.28
C ASP A 400 -15.71 -24.72 -17.29
N GLN A 401 -16.58 -23.74 -17.49
CA GLN A 401 -17.79 -23.57 -16.68
C GLN A 401 -19.03 -23.62 -17.57
N HIS A 402 -19.93 -24.55 -17.29
CA HIS A 402 -21.10 -24.85 -18.12
C HIS A 402 -20.70 -25.22 -19.55
N ILE A 403 -20.96 -24.34 -20.51
CA ILE A 403 -20.61 -24.48 -21.93
C ILE A 403 -19.51 -23.50 -22.35
N PHE A 404 -18.95 -22.75 -21.40
CA PHE A 404 -17.96 -21.72 -21.64
C PHE A 404 -16.58 -22.21 -21.21
N ASP A 405 -15.56 -21.87 -22.01
CA ASP A 405 -14.17 -22.11 -21.64
C ASP A 405 -13.82 -21.38 -20.34
N SER A 406 -12.65 -21.66 -19.75
CA SER A 406 -12.15 -20.87 -18.61
C SER A 406 -12.13 -19.36 -18.92
N GLN A 407 -12.28 -18.52 -17.90
CA GLN A 407 -12.38 -17.08 -18.13
C GLN A 407 -11.09 -16.48 -18.72
N LEU A 408 -9.91 -17.03 -18.42
CA LEU A 408 -8.66 -16.62 -19.06
C LEU A 408 -8.56 -17.03 -20.53
N GLU A 409 -9.14 -18.16 -20.92
CA GLU A 409 -9.26 -18.54 -22.34
C GLU A 409 -10.27 -17.67 -23.08
N GLN A 410 -11.41 -17.34 -22.45
CA GLN A 410 -12.35 -16.36 -23.00
C GLN A 410 -11.66 -15.00 -23.20
N LEU A 411 -10.90 -14.53 -22.20
CA LEU A 411 -10.14 -13.28 -22.26
C LEU A 411 -9.07 -13.26 -23.37
N GLU A 412 -8.52 -14.40 -23.75
CA GLU A 412 -7.59 -14.47 -24.89
C GLU A 412 -8.28 -14.28 -26.24
N LYS A 413 -9.56 -14.67 -26.30
CA LYS A 413 -10.35 -14.69 -27.53
C LYS A 413 -11.09 -13.37 -27.79
N VAL A 414 -11.11 -12.44 -26.85
CA VAL A 414 -11.79 -11.16 -27.03
C VAL A 414 -10.97 -10.23 -27.94
N ASP A 415 -11.62 -9.64 -28.94
CA ASP A 415 -11.02 -8.73 -29.93
C ASP A 415 -10.99 -7.28 -29.40
N VAL A 416 -10.66 -7.12 -28.12
CA VAL A 416 -10.56 -5.83 -27.45
C VAL A 416 -9.33 -5.81 -26.56
N ILE A 417 -8.71 -4.64 -26.43
CA ILE A 417 -7.57 -4.44 -25.55
C ILE A 417 -8.11 -4.11 -24.15
N PRO A 418 -7.87 -4.95 -23.12
CA PRO A 418 -8.27 -4.62 -21.76
C PRO A 418 -7.45 -3.42 -21.26
N ASP A 419 -8.09 -2.43 -20.65
CA ASP A 419 -7.40 -1.33 -19.99
C ASP A 419 -7.56 -1.33 -18.47
N ILE A 420 -8.50 -2.13 -17.97
CA ILE A 420 -8.70 -2.44 -16.55
C ILE A 420 -9.46 -3.75 -16.44
N VAL A 421 -9.19 -4.53 -15.39
CA VAL A 421 -10.01 -5.68 -15.03
C VAL A 421 -10.64 -5.44 -13.67
N PHE A 422 -11.95 -5.70 -13.55
CA PHE A 422 -12.68 -5.77 -12.29
C PHE A 422 -13.01 -7.22 -11.96
N LEU A 423 -12.87 -7.63 -10.70
CA LEU A 423 -13.35 -8.94 -10.26
C LEU A 423 -13.66 -9.07 -8.77
N THR A 424 -14.52 -10.05 -8.48
CA THR A 424 -14.75 -10.74 -7.22
C THR A 424 -14.57 -12.24 -7.47
N ILE A 425 -13.79 -12.92 -6.63
CA ILE A 425 -13.64 -14.39 -6.72
C ILE A 425 -13.27 -14.97 -5.35
N GLY A 426 -13.57 -16.24 -5.11
CA GLY A 426 -13.28 -16.93 -3.84
C GLY A 426 -14.51 -17.27 -2.99
N GLY A 427 -15.66 -16.64 -3.21
CA GLY A 427 -16.90 -16.93 -2.47
C GLY A 427 -17.43 -18.34 -2.75
N ASN A 428 -17.52 -18.73 -4.03
CA ASN A 428 -17.98 -20.07 -4.38
C ASN A 428 -17.01 -21.17 -3.97
N ASP A 429 -15.70 -20.88 -3.93
CA ASP A 429 -14.71 -21.85 -3.48
C ASP A 429 -14.92 -22.27 -2.01
N ILE A 430 -15.59 -21.44 -1.19
CA ILE A 430 -15.95 -21.79 0.20
C ILE A 430 -17.37 -22.33 0.33
N GLY A 431 -18.09 -22.55 -0.78
CA GLY A 431 -19.47 -23.02 -0.79
C GLY A 431 -20.46 -21.97 -0.29
N PHE A 432 -20.20 -20.68 -0.51
CA PHE A 432 -20.97 -19.57 0.08
C PHE A 432 -22.49 -19.67 -0.17
N ALA A 433 -22.92 -20.08 -1.37
CA ALA A 433 -24.34 -20.31 -1.67
C ALA A 433 -24.99 -21.37 -0.76
N THR A 434 -24.27 -22.45 -0.44
CA THR A 434 -24.73 -23.50 0.50
C THR A 434 -24.83 -22.96 1.93
N ILE A 435 -23.91 -22.08 2.32
CA ILE A 435 -23.94 -21.41 3.63
C ILE A 435 -25.20 -20.56 3.74
N VAL A 436 -25.46 -19.69 2.75
CA VAL A 436 -26.65 -18.83 2.71
C VAL A 436 -27.93 -19.64 2.73
N ALA A 437 -28.03 -20.69 1.90
CA ALA A 437 -29.19 -21.58 1.90
C ALA A 437 -29.42 -22.24 3.27
N GLY A 438 -28.35 -22.73 3.91
CA GLY A 438 -28.40 -23.30 5.25
C GLY A 438 -28.85 -22.31 6.33
N CYS A 439 -28.57 -21.02 6.17
CA CYS A 439 -29.06 -19.97 7.06
C CYS A 439 -30.54 -19.63 6.84
N ILE A 440 -31.08 -19.82 5.62
CA ILE A 440 -32.49 -19.52 5.32
C ILE A 440 -33.43 -20.62 5.81
N ILE A 441 -33.02 -21.88 5.65
CA ILE A 441 -33.87 -23.07 5.91
C ILE A 441 -33.53 -23.79 7.23
N GLY A 442 -32.45 -23.39 7.90
CA GLY A 442 -31.90 -24.07 9.07
C GLY A 442 -31.30 -23.11 10.10
N ASP A 443 -30.25 -23.54 10.79
CA ASP A 443 -29.46 -22.70 11.69
C ASP A 443 -27.98 -22.86 11.32
N CYS A 444 -27.50 -21.97 10.44
CA CYS A 444 -26.12 -22.00 9.96
C CYS A 444 -25.11 -21.51 11.01
N SER A 445 -25.58 -20.98 12.15
CA SER A 445 -24.70 -20.56 13.25
C SER A 445 -24.16 -21.73 14.06
N LYS A 446 -24.61 -22.96 13.79
CA LYS A 446 -24.07 -24.19 14.36
C LYS A 446 -22.71 -24.50 13.72
N ASN A 447 -21.64 -24.46 14.52
CA ASN A 447 -20.24 -24.75 14.14
C ASN A 447 -19.59 -23.73 13.17
N PRO A 448 -19.55 -22.43 13.53
CA PRO A 448 -18.99 -21.38 12.66
C PRO A 448 -17.50 -21.58 12.38
N GLU A 449 -16.78 -22.23 13.30
CA GLU A 449 -15.36 -22.58 13.20
C GLU A 449 -15.03 -23.37 11.92
N VAL A 450 -15.97 -24.17 11.41
CA VAL A 450 -15.79 -24.97 10.19
C VAL A 450 -15.66 -24.06 8.96
N TYR A 451 -16.53 -23.06 8.84
CA TYR A 451 -16.47 -22.11 7.72
C TYR A 451 -15.16 -21.33 7.78
N LEU A 452 -14.78 -20.84 8.96
CA LEU A 452 -13.52 -20.11 9.16
C LEU A 452 -12.30 -20.99 8.83
N TYR A 453 -12.31 -22.25 9.26
CA TYR A 453 -11.27 -23.22 8.91
C TYR A 453 -11.18 -23.48 7.40
N ASN A 454 -12.31 -23.47 6.69
CA ASN A 454 -12.37 -23.70 5.24
C ASN A 454 -11.91 -22.50 4.40
N ILE A 455 -11.95 -21.30 4.98
CA ILE A 455 -11.49 -20.07 4.33
C ILE A 455 -9.98 -19.89 4.48
N LYS A 456 -9.42 -20.26 5.64
CA LYS A 456 -8.00 -20.12 5.96
C LYS A 456 -7.10 -20.76 4.90
N GLY A 457 -6.06 -20.03 4.49
CA GLY A 457 -5.00 -20.54 3.62
C GLY A 457 -5.24 -20.30 2.13
N ARG A 458 -6.40 -19.77 1.72
CA ARG A 458 -6.73 -19.53 0.31
C ARG A 458 -5.98 -18.38 -0.35
N ALA A 459 -5.31 -17.54 0.43
CA ALA A 459 -4.57 -16.39 -0.08
C ALA A 459 -3.54 -16.74 -1.18
N LYS A 460 -2.96 -17.95 -1.17
CA LYS A 460 -2.02 -18.38 -2.22
C LYS A 460 -2.71 -18.58 -3.56
N ARG A 461 -3.76 -19.40 -3.60
CA ARG A 461 -4.55 -19.62 -4.81
C ARG A 461 -5.16 -18.33 -5.36
N LEU A 462 -5.64 -17.44 -4.49
CA LEU A 462 -6.15 -16.14 -4.91
C LEU A 462 -5.05 -15.28 -5.57
N ALA A 463 -3.84 -15.25 -5.00
CA ALA A 463 -2.71 -14.55 -5.61
C ALA A 463 -2.36 -15.12 -7.00
N GLU A 464 -2.37 -16.45 -7.18
CA GLU A 464 -2.15 -17.10 -8.48
C GLU A 464 -3.16 -16.61 -9.53
N VAL A 465 -4.44 -16.55 -9.18
CA VAL A 465 -5.50 -16.00 -10.05
C VAL A 465 -5.19 -14.57 -10.45
N TYR A 466 -4.92 -13.69 -9.48
CA TYR A 466 -4.70 -12.27 -9.76
C TYR A 466 -3.46 -12.02 -10.62
N VAL A 467 -2.38 -12.75 -10.35
CA VAL A 467 -1.13 -12.67 -11.15
C VAL A 467 -1.36 -13.22 -12.56
N ALA A 468 -2.10 -14.31 -12.72
CA ALA A 468 -2.41 -14.87 -14.04
C ALA A 468 -3.21 -13.87 -14.90
N ILE A 469 -4.23 -13.23 -14.32
CA ILE A 469 -4.97 -12.15 -14.99
C ILE A 469 -4.05 -10.98 -15.35
N ALA A 470 -3.26 -10.50 -14.38
CA ALA A 470 -2.36 -9.35 -14.58
C ALA A 470 -1.33 -9.60 -15.70
N LYS A 471 -0.81 -10.83 -15.80
CA LYS A 471 0.07 -11.29 -16.89
C LYS A 471 -0.66 -11.28 -18.23
N LYS A 472 -1.88 -11.84 -18.29
CA LYS A 472 -2.66 -11.97 -19.52
C LYS A 472 -3.02 -10.61 -20.14
N ILE A 473 -3.30 -9.60 -19.33
CA ILE A 473 -3.68 -8.26 -19.81
C ILE A 473 -2.50 -7.30 -20.02
N ASN A 474 -1.29 -7.64 -19.53
CA ASN A 474 -0.09 -6.82 -19.65
C ASN A 474 1.05 -7.56 -20.38
N THR A 475 0.74 -8.22 -21.49
CA THR A 475 1.77 -8.71 -22.41
C THR A 475 2.48 -7.54 -23.10
N PRO A 476 3.68 -7.74 -23.67
CA PRO A 476 4.37 -6.70 -24.44
C PRO A 476 3.50 -6.07 -25.53
N GLU A 477 2.72 -6.88 -26.25
CA GLU A 477 1.82 -6.43 -27.32
C GLU A 477 0.70 -5.55 -26.77
N MET A 478 0.12 -5.94 -25.62
CA MET A 478 -0.93 -5.17 -24.95
C MET A 478 -0.41 -3.86 -24.38
N LEU A 479 0.82 -3.84 -23.86
CA LEU A 479 1.48 -2.60 -23.43
C LEU A 479 1.75 -1.68 -24.61
N GLU A 480 2.27 -2.20 -25.72
CA GLU A 480 2.48 -1.43 -26.95
C GLU A 480 1.16 -0.83 -27.46
N ALA A 481 0.10 -1.63 -27.50
CA ALA A 481 -1.23 -1.18 -27.91
C ALA A 481 -1.81 -0.06 -27.02
N ARG A 482 -1.35 0.02 -25.76
CA ARG A 482 -1.70 1.08 -24.79
C ARG A 482 -0.63 2.15 -24.64
N ASN A 483 0.32 2.28 -25.58
CA ASN A 483 1.44 3.22 -25.51
C ASN A 483 2.27 3.13 -24.21
N GLY A 484 2.54 1.90 -23.77
CA GLY A 484 3.29 1.60 -22.55
C GLY A 484 2.47 1.67 -21.26
N LYS A 485 1.17 2.00 -21.31
CA LYS A 485 0.33 2.08 -20.11
C LYS A 485 -0.05 0.69 -19.58
N ILE A 486 0.13 0.52 -18.27
CA ILE A 486 -0.20 -0.69 -17.53
C ILE A 486 -1.70 -0.74 -17.23
N ALA A 487 -2.32 -1.90 -17.47
CA ALA A 487 -3.70 -2.17 -17.08
C ALA A 487 -3.75 -2.79 -15.68
N PRO A 488 -4.47 -2.19 -14.71
CA PRO A 488 -4.59 -2.73 -13.36
C PRO A 488 -5.66 -3.82 -13.26
N VAL A 489 -5.53 -4.67 -12.24
CA VAL A 489 -6.54 -5.62 -11.79
C VAL A 489 -7.11 -5.12 -10.47
N VAL A 490 -8.39 -4.76 -10.45
CA VAL A 490 -9.12 -4.29 -9.27
C VAL A 490 -9.97 -5.41 -8.72
N VAL A 491 -9.52 -5.94 -7.58
CA VAL A 491 -10.26 -6.93 -6.79
C VAL A 491 -11.16 -6.18 -5.81
N SER A 492 -12.46 -6.45 -5.87
CA SER A 492 -13.43 -5.81 -4.98
C SER A 492 -13.74 -6.69 -3.75
N PHE A 493 -14.24 -6.03 -2.71
CA PHE A 493 -14.68 -6.62 -1.44
C PHE A 493 -16.02 -7.36 -1.62
N TYR A 494 -16.25 -8.49 -0.96
CA TYR A 494 -17.60 -9.09 -0.88
C TYR A 494 -18.45 -8.34 0.16
N PRO A 495 -19.50 -7.61 -0.26
CA PRO A 495 -20.24 -6.73 0.64
C PRO A 495 -20.99 -7.49 1.71
N GLN A 496 -21.23 -6.82 2.84
CA GLN A 496 -22.02 -7.36 3.94
C GLN A 496 -23.51 -7.07 3.70
N PRO A 497 -24.36 -8.06 3.38
CA PRO A 497 -25.78 -7.83 3.16
C PRO A 497 -26.55 -7.52 4.46
N PHE A 498 -25.93 -7.76 5.62
CA PHE A 498 -26.53 -7.61 6.95
C PHE A 498 -25.85 -6.47 7.75
N TRP A 499 -26.10 -5.22 7.37
CA TRP A 499 -25.69 -4.04 8.14
C TRP A 499 -26.72 -3.69 9.24
N SER A 500 -26.20 -3.40 10.43
CA SER A 500 -26.86 -2.96 11.67
C SER A 500 -27.86 -3.94 12.34
N PRO A 501 -27.58 -4.42 13.57
CA PRO A 501 -28.40 -5.41 14.28
C PRO A 501 -29.52 -4.80 15.15
N GLU A 502 -30.07 -3.63 14.80
CA GLU A 502 -30.90 -2.85 15.75
C GLU A 502 -32.13 -3.58 16.33
N ARG A 503 -32.54 -4.75 15.82
CA ARG A 503 -33.53 -5.61 16.50
C ARG A 503 -33.21 -7.11 16.50
N GLY A 504 -31.95 -7.50 16.29
CA GLY A 504 -31.50 -8.90 16.38
C GLY A 504 -32.20 -9.90 15.45
N ARG A 505 -32.97 -9.42 14.46
CA ARG A 505 -33.68 -10.20 13.44
C ARG A 505 -33.77 -9.41 12.13
N CYS A 506 -33.58 -10.11 11.01
CA CYS A 506 -33.68 -9.57 9.65
C CYS A 506 -34.78 -10.32 8.88
N ASN A 507 -35.82 -9.63 8.42
CA ASN A 507 -36.97 -10.19 7.67
C ASN A 507 -37.54 -11.52 8.22
N PHE A 508 -37.55 -11.74 9.55
CA PHE A 508 -37.95 -13.00 10.22
C PHE A 508 -37.06 -14.25 9.98
N PHE A 509 -36.15 -14.25 9.00
CA PHE A 509 -35.34 -15.41 8.63
C PHE A 509 -34.04 -15.55 9.42
N PHE A 510 -33.27 -14.46 9.56
CA PHE A 510 -31.95 -14.55 10.20
C PHE A 510 -31.98 -14.03 11.62
N ASN A 511 -31.47 -14.85 12.55
CA ASN A 511 -31.27 -14.49 13.93
C ASN A 511 -29.91 -13.82 14.17
N ARG A 512 -29.71 -13.25 15.36
CA ARG A 512 -28.47 -12.54 15.72
C ARG A 512 -27.20 -13.38 15.53
N ASN A 513 -27.21 -14.67 15.88
CA ASN A 513 -26.03 -15.51 15.76
C ASN A 513 -25.69 -15.79 14.29
N GLU A 514 -26.69 -15.98 13.43
CA GLU A 514 -26.49 -16.18 11.99
C GLU A 514 -25.91 -14.94 11.32
N ILE A 515 -26.39 -13.75 11.70
CA ILE A 515 -25.83 -12.47 11.22
C ILE A 515 -24.36 -12.33 11.65
N LEU A 516 -24.04 -12.65 12.91
CA LEU A 516 -22.66 -12.60 13.41
C LEU A 516 -21.76 -13.63 12.71
N THR A 517 -22.26 -14.85 12.49
CA THR A 517 -21.53 -15.89 11.75
C THR A 517 -21.27 -15.48 10.30
N GLY A 518 -22.28 -14.96 9.59
CA GLY A 518 -22.10 -14.45 8.23
C GLY A 518 -21.09 -13.30 8.16
N THR A 519 -21.13 -12.38 9.14
CA THR A 519 -20.15 -11.28 9.27
C THR A 519 -18.73 -11.82 9.45
N ALA A 520 -18.54 -12.82 10.32
CA ALA A 520 -17.23 -13.44 10.54
C ALA A 520 -16.70 -14.15 9.30
N ILE A 521 -17.57 -14.87 8.57
CA ILE A 521 -17.24 -15.54 7.31
C ILE A 521 -16.76 -14.54 6.25
N LEU A 522 -17.53 -13.47 6.03
CA LEU A 522 -17.16 -12.42 5.07
C LEU A 522 -15.86 -11.71 5.47
N SER A 523 -15.69 -11.42 6.76
CA SER A 523 -14.46 -10.79 7.29
C SER A 523 -13.22 -11.66 7.02
N GLU A 524 -13.28 -12.96 7.32
CA GLU A 524 -12.17 -13.88 7.05
C GLU A 524 -11.91 -14.04 5.55
N LEU A 525 -12.97 -14.15 4.72
CA LEU A 525 -12.85 -14.25 3.27
C LEU A 525 -12.16 -13.01 2.67
N ASN A 526 -12.66 -11.82 3.02
CA ASN A 526 -12.07 -10.55 2.59
C ASN A 526 -10.63 -10.37 3.13
N GLY A 527 -10.32 -10.93 4.30
CA GLY A 527 -8.95 -11.01 4.82
C GLY A 527 -8.01 -11.87 3.97
N GLN A 528 -8.46 -13.04 3.50
CA GLN A 528 -7.69 -13.88 2.57
C GLN A 528 -7.52 -13.21 1.20
N ILE A 529 -8.54 -12.52 0.69
CA ILE A 529 -8.47 -11.74 -0.55
C ILE A 529 -7.43 -10.63 -0.44
N THR A 530 -7.48 -9.84 0.63
CA THR A 530 -6.50 -8.79 0.93
C THR A 530 -5.08 -9.37 0.96
N THR A 531 -4.90 -10.53 1.59
CA THR A 531 -3.60 -11.20 1.68
C THR A 531 -3.13 -11.69 0.30
N GLY A 532 -4.03 -12.21 -0.54
CA GLY A 532 -3.73 -12.62 -1.91
C GLY A 532 -3.30 -11.43 -2.79
N VAL A 533 -4.01 -10.30 -2.70
CA VAL A 533 -3.63 -9.06 -3.40
C VAL A 533 -2.26 -8.57 -2.94
N LYS A 534 -2.00 -8.52 -1.63
CA LYS A 534 -0.68 -8.12 -1.09
C LYS A 534 0.44 -9.00 -1.63
N ARG A 535 0.23 -10.31 -1.78
CA ARG A 535 1.22 -11.21 -2.38
C ARG A 535 1.47 -10.89 -3.85
N ALA A 536 0.42 -10.65 -4.64
CA ALA A 536 0.58 -10.22 -6.03
C ALA A 536 1.33 -8.88 -6.15
N GLN A 537 1.05 -7.93 -5.26
CA GLN A 537 1.76 -6.65 -5.19
C GLN A 537 3.23 -6.81 -4.78
N GLN A 538 3.55 -7.72 -3.86
CA GLN A 538 4.93 -8.04 -3.48
C GLN A 538 5.74 -8.64 -4.64
N GLU A 539 5.08 -9.33 -5.57
CA GLU A 539 5.67 -9.77 -6.84
C GLU A 539 5.76 -8.64 -7.88
N GLY A 540 5.26 -7.45 -7.58
CA GLY A 540 5.27 -6.24 -8.40
C GLY A 540 4.13 -6.14 -9.42
N TRP A 541 3.11 -6.98 -9.33
CA TRP A 541 1.96 -6.92 -10.24
C TRP A 541 0.96 -5.80 -9.86
N PRO A 542 0.31 -5.15 -10.84
CA PRO A 542 -0.62 -4.04 -10.63
C PRO A 542 -2.01 -4.53 -10.18
N VAL A 543 -2.05 -5.24 -9.05
CA VAL A 543 -3.27 -5.78 -8.45
C VAL A 543 -3.63 -4.95 -7.23
N TYR A 544 -4.91 -4.58 -7.10
CA TYR A 544 -5.38 -3.69 -6.05
C TYR A 544 -6.62 -4.24 -5.38
N TYR A 545 -6.74 -3.97 -4.09
CA TYR A 545 -7.89 -4.36 -3.29
C TYR A 545 -8.68 -3.12 -2.88
N ALA A 546 -9.95 -3.05 -3.29
CA ALA A 546 -10.84 -1.95 -2.99
C ALA A 546 -11.47 -2.11 -1.59
N ASP A 547 -10.67 -1.88 -0.55
CA ASP A 547 -10.98 -2.20 0.84
C ASP A 547 -12.11 -1.38 1.46
N THR A 548 -12.23 -0.10 1.09
CA THR A 548 -13.24 0.81 1.67
C THR A 548 -14.62 0.71 1.01
N VAL A 549 -14.75 -0.07 -0.06
CA VAL A 549 -16.00 -0.17 -0.85
C VAL A 549 -17.08 -0.98 -0.14
N GLY A 550 -16.73 -1.80 0.86
CA GLY A 550 -17.67 -2.68 1.58
C GLY A 550 -18.83 -1.96 2.28
N ASP A 551 -18.68 -0.65 2.53
CA ASP A 551 -19.62 0.17 3.29
C ASP A 551 -20.73 0.80 2.42
N PHE A 552 -20.74 0.56 1.10
CA PHE A 552 -21.74 1.13 0.18
C PHE A 552 -23.18 0.82 0.60
N ALA A 553 -23.39 -0.29 1.30
CA ALA A 553 -24.68 -0.77 1.77
C ALA A 553 -25.06 -0.30 3.18
N THR A 554 -24.27 0.60 3.79
CA THR A 554 -24.59 1.16 5.10
C THR A 554 -25.94 1.87 5.05
N GLY A 555 -26.90 1.39 5.85
CA GLY A 555 -28.29 1.89 5.85
C GLY A 555 -29.20 1.29 4.77
N HIS A 556 -28.66 0.50 3.84
CA HIS A 556 -29.37 -0.15 2.72
C HIS A 556 -29.22 -1.68 2.74
N SER A 557 -29.14 -2.25 3.95
CA SER A 557 -29.01 -3.70 4.14
C SER A 557 -30.20 -4.48 3.59
N MET A 558 -30.08 -5.80 3.50
CA MET A 558 -31.21 -6.68 3.14
C MET A 558 -32.37 -6.64 4.16
N CYS A 559 -32.15 -6.02 5.32
CA CYS A 559 -33.09 -5.98 6.44
C CYS A 559 -33.99 -4.74 6.45
N VAL A 560 -33.79 -3.80 5.53
CA VAL A 560 -34.59 -2.58 5.39
C VAL A 560 -35.37 -2.60 4.09
N ASP A 561 -36.37 -1.73 3.97
CA ASP A 561 -37.21 -1.68 2.77
C ASP A 561 -36.50 -1.09 1.56
N ASP A 562 -35.66 -0.07 1.77
CA ASP A 562 -34.81 0.53 0.75
C ASP A 562 -33.48 -0.23 0.62
N SER A 563 -33.58 -1.52 0.28
CA SER A 563 -32.41 -2.41 0.23
C SER A 563 -31.63 -2.28 -1.07
N TYR A 564 -30.30 -2.35 -0.97
CA TYR A 564 -29.40 -2.54 -2.10
C TYR A 564 -29.21 -4.01 -2.50
N PHE A 565 -29.85 -4.94 -1.79
CA PHE A 565 -29.78 -6.37 -2.09
C PHE A 565 -31.16 -6.90 -2.48
N VAL A 566 -31.17 -7.98 -3.28
CA VAL A 566 -32.38 -8.75 -3.53
C VAL A 566 -32.80 -9.43 -2.23
N ARG A 567 -34.01 -9.11 -1.76
CA ARG A 567 -34.55 -9.57 -0.47
C ARG A 567 -35.25 -10.90 -0.64
N ALA A 568 -35.04 -11.82 0.29
CA ALA A 568 -35.86 -13.02 0.41
C ALA A 568 -37.31 -12.63 0.78
N ASN A 569 -38.30 -13.03 -0.04
CA ASN A 569 -39.71 -12.80 0.26
C ASN A 569 -40.40 -14.09 0.75
N VAL A 570 -41.38 -13.94 1.64
CA VAL A 570 -42.05 -15.06 2.34
C VAL A 570 -42.99 -15.83 1.40
N GLU A 571 -43.54 -15.19 0.36
CA GLU A 571 -44.47 -15.82 -0.59
C GLU A 571 -43.75 -16.75 -1.59
N GLU A 572 -42.56 -16.39 -2.09
CA GLU A 572 -41.70 -17.26 -2.92
C GLU A 572 -41.17 -18.45 -2.11
N LEU A 573 -40.71 -18.21 -0.87
CA LEU A 573 -40.18 -19.26 0.00
C LEU A 573 -41.25 -20.26 0.48
N LEU A 574 -42.51 -19.84 0.66
CA LEU A 574 -43.61 -20.74 1.02
C LEU A 574 -44.14 -21.57 -0.17
N ASN A 575 -43.97 -21.09 -1.40
CA ASN A 575 -44.30 -21.88 -2.60
C ASN A 575 -43.28 -22.99 -2.86
N VAL A 576 -42.11 -22.98 -2.21
CA VAL A 576 -41.14 -24.10 -2.21
C VAL A 576 -41.75 -25.38 -1.60
N ILE A 577 -42.92 -25.27 -0.96
CA ILE A 577 -43.72 -26.40 -0.48
C ILE A 577 -45.16 -26.30 -1.04
N ASP A 578 -45.34 -26.12 -2.35
CA ASP A 578 -46.66 -26.39 -2.95
C ASP A 578 -46.83 -27.89 -3.23
N VAL A 579 -47.78 -28.48 -2.52
CA VAL A 579 -48.26 -29.87 -2.55
C VAL A 579 -48.93 -30.23 -3.90
N GLN A 580 -48.80 -29.39 -4.94
CA GLN A 580 -49.51 -29.53 -6.22
C GLN A 580 -48.60 -29.56 -7.47
N GLY A 581 -47.28 -29.71 -7.31
CA GLY A 581 -46.41 -30.16 -8.40
C GLY A 581 -46.14 -29.14 -9.50
N LYS A 582 -46.15 -27.84 -9.17
CA LYS A 582 -45.62 -26.80 -10.06
C LYS A 582 -44.15 -26.53 -9.68
N ARG A 583 -43.21 -26.92 -10.56
CA ARG A 583 -41.78 -26.59 -10.42
C ARG A 583 -41.62 -25.07 -10.40
N ILE A 584 -41.02 -24.54 -9.34
CA ILE A 584 -40.56 -23.16 -9.25
C ILE A 584 -39.27 -23.05 -10.06
N ASP A 585 -39.08 -21.90 -10.71
CA ASP A 585 -37.85 -21.57 -11.42
C ASP A 585 -36.73 -21.42 -10.39
N HIS A 586 -35.66 -22.22 -10.50
CA HIS A 586 -34.54 -22.22 -9.54
C HIS A 586 -33.76 -20.90 -9.51
N ASP A 587 -34.07 -19.98 -10.43
CA ASP A 587 -33.33 -18.75 -10.69
C ASP A 587 -33.68 -17.63 -9.68
N GLU A 588 -34.93 -17.52 -9.22
CA GLU A 588 -35.35 -16.45 -8.27
C GLU A 588 -34.71 -16.59 -6.87
N LEU A 589 -34.42 -17.82 -6.44
CA LEU A 589 -33.74 -18.07 -5.16
C LEU A 589 -32.22 -17.84 -5.23
N GLN A 590 -31.62 -17.88 -6.44
CA GLN A 590 -30.18 -17.69 -6.63
C GLN A 590 -29.76 -16.23 -6.47
N GLU A 591 -30.66 -15.30 -6.78
CA GLU A 591 -30.40 -13.86 -6.70
C GLU A 591 -30.39 -13.32 -5.26
N ILE A 592 -30.97 -14.05 -4.29
CA ILE A 592 -31.09 -13.60 -2.90
C ILE A 592 -29.72 -13.19 -2.33
N ALA A 593 -29.70 -12.08 -1.60
CA ALA A 593 -28.52 -11.47 -0.99
C ALA A 593 -27.44 -10.96 -1.97
N HIS A 594 -27.66 -11.06 -3.29
CA HIS A 594 -26.85 -10.33 -4.26
C HIS A 594 -27.33 -8.87 -4.37
N PRO A 595 -26.44 -7.94 -4.77
CA PRO A 595 -26.86 -6.57 -5.01
C PRO A 595 -27.89 -6.50 -6.13
N ASN A 596 -28.91 -5.66 -5.96
CA ASN A 596 -29.80 -5.29 -7.05
C ASN A 596 -29.16 -4.19 -7.92
N ALA A 597 -29.83 -3.76 -8.98
CA ALA A 597 -29.30 -2.72 -9.88
C ALA A 597 -28.97 -1.39 -9.15
N ALA A 598 -29.68 -1.03 -8.08
CA ALA A 598 -29.34 0.14 -7.27
C ALA A 598 -28.09 -0.10 -6.41
N GLY A 599 -27.98 -1.29 -5.81
CA GLY A 599 -26.79 -1.71 -5.08
C GLY A 599 -25.52 -1.74 -5.93
N TYR A 600 -25.58 -2.28 -7.14
CA TYR A 600 -24.43 -2.26 -8.05
C TYR A 600 -24.02 -0.85 -8.48
N ARG A 601 -24.98 0.07 -8.66
CA ARG A 601 -24.66 1.49 -8.90
C ARG A 601 -24.02 2.16 -7.70
N ALA A 602 -24.48 1.87 -6.48
CA ALA A 602 -23.86 2.36 -5.26
C ALA A 602 -22.42 1.83 -5.12
N TRP A 603 -22.23 0.52 -5.36
CA TRP A 603 -20.91 -0.11 -5.39
C TRP A 603 -19.98 0.55 -6.41
N ALA A 604 -20.45 0.77 -7.64
CA ALA A 604 -19.67 1.44 -8.66
C ALA A 604 -19.20 2.85 -8.23
N ASN A 605 -20.08 3.63 -7.59
CA ASN A 605 -19.72 4.95 -7.06
C ASN A 605 -18.64 4.85 -5.99
N GLU A 606 -18.77 3.93 -5.02
CA GLU A 606 -17.78 3.76 -3.96
C GLU A 606 -16.43 3.28 -4.51
N LEU A 607 -16.41 2.45 -5.55
CA LEU A 607 -15.16 2.07 -6.21
C LEU A 607 -14.50 3.26 -6.92
N ILE A 608 -15.29 4.14 -7.55
CA ILE A 608 -14.78 5.39 -8.14
C ILE A 608 -14.20 6.30 -7.06
N LEU A 609 -14.86 6.44 -5.90
CA LEU A 609 -14.35 7.19 -4.76
C LEU A 609 -13.04 6.59 -4.22
N TRP A 610 -13.02 5.28 -3.96
CA TRP A 610 -11.83 4.57 -3.51
C TRP A 610 -10.65 4.76 -4.46
N SER A 611 -10.90 4.77 -5.77
CA SER A 611 -9.82 4.96 -6.76
C SER A 611 -9.13 6.32 -6.70
N GLN A 612 -9.74 7.32 -6.05
CA GLN A 612 -9.16 8.65 -5.84
C GLN A 612 -8.18 8.68 -4.65
N THR A 613 -8.10 7.60 -3.86
CA THR A 613 -7.21 7.51 -2.70
C THR A 613 -5.76 7.21 -3.10
N THR A 614 -4.84 7.51 -2.19
CA THR A 614 -3.40 7.22 -2.33
C THR A 614 -3.08 5.72 -2.49
N LYS A 615 -3.98 4.85 -2.00
CA LYS A 615 -3.87 3.38 -2.12
C LYS A 615 -4.05 2.88 -3.56
N ALA A 616 -4.63 3.71 -4.45
CA ALA A 616 -4.94 3.36 -5.83
C ALA A 616 -3.92 3.96 -6.81
N THR A 617 -2.62 3.78 -6.54
CA THR A 617 -1.52 4.29 -7.37
C THR A 617 -0.90 3.20 -8.25
N LEU A 618 -0.79 3.46 -9.56
CA LEU A 618 -0.20 2.53 -10.53
C LEU A 618 1.32 2.40 -10.36
N PRO A 619 1.91 1.19 -10.48
CA PRO A 619 3.35 1.07 -10.53
C PRO A 619 3.87 1.73 -11.81
N THR A 620 5.10 2.23 -11.75
CA THR A 620 5.78 2.82 -12.91
C THR A 620 6.41 1.77 -13.83
N THR A 621 6.60 0.55 -13.33
CA THR A 621 7.22 -0.56 -14.07
C THR A 621 6.56 -1.88 -13.72
N LEU A 622 6.57 -2.82 -14.67
CA LEU A 622 6.17 -4.20 -14.42
C LEU A 622 7.37 -5.04 -14.01
N PRO A 623 7.13 -6.14 -13.28
CA PRO A 623 8.18 -7.13 -12.99
C PRO A 623 8.79 -7.59 -14.31
N ARG A 624 10.12 -7.72 -14.33
CA ARG A 624 10.83 -8.16 -15.52
C ARG A 624 10.33 -9.56 -15.88
N GLN A 625 9.58 -9.66 -16.97
CA GLN A 625 9.21 -10.94 -17.56
C GLN A 625 10.46 -11.49 -18.25
N GLU A 626 11.38 -12.08 -17.48
CA GLU A 626 12.64 -12.65 -18.00
C GLU A 626 12.33 -13.68 -19.11
N PRO A 627 12.70 -13.41 -20.38
CA PRO A 627 12.46 -14.31 -21.48
C PRO A 627 13.51 -15.43 -21.51
N ALA A 628 13.76 -16.10 -20.38
CA ALA A 628 14.44 -17.41 -20.28
C ALA A 628 14.70 -17.83 -18.82
N ARG A 629 13.65 -17.76 -17.96
CA ARG A 629 13.21 -19.03 -17.37
C ARG A 629 12.56 -19.88 -18.45
N ALA A 630 12.00 -19.34 -19.53
CA ALA A 630 11.45 -20.08 -20.66
C ALA A 630 12.28 -21.27 -21.20
N ILE A 631 13.62 -21.30 -21.18
CA ILE A 631 14.36 -22.52 -21.55
C ILE A 631 14.47 -23.47 -20.35
N THR A 632 14.69 -23.00 -19.13
CA THR A 632 14.74 -23.85 -17.92
C THR A 632 13.36 -24.31 -17.46
N GLU A 633 12.32 -23.57 -17.80
CA GLU A 633 10.89 -23.72 -17.52
C GLU A 633 10.25 -24.48 -18.66
N ALA A 634 10.61 -24.27 -19.93
CA ALA A 634 10.25 -25.21 -20.99
C ALA A 634 11.08 -26.49 -20.88
N LEU A 635 12.32 -26.48 -20.38
CA LEU A 635 13.05 -27.71 -20.02
C LEU A 635 12.57 -28.30 -18.70
N ARG A 636 11.95 -27.53 -17.79
CA ARG A 636 11.27 -28.03 -16.58
C ARG A 636 9.90 -28.54 -16.93
N GLU A 637 9.17 -27.93 -17.84
CA GLU A 637 7.90 -28.40 -18.40
C GLU A 637 8.16 -29.58 -19.30
N ILE A 638 9.16 -29.58 -20.18
CA ILE A 638 9.60 -30.78 -20.92
C ILE A 638 10.15 -31.81 -19.93
N ALA A 639 10.94 -31.46 -18.90
CA ALA A 639 11.38 -32.46 -17.92
C ALA A 639 10.23 -32.97 -17.06
N GLU A 640 9.25 -32.15 -16.69
CA GLU A 640 8.07 -32.53 -15.93
C GLU A 640 7.13 -33.32 -16.82
N GLU A 641 6.88 -32.93 -18.06
CA GLU A 641 6.11 -33.65 -19.09
C GLU A 641 6.78 -34.98 -19.48
N TRP A 642 8.13 -35.07 -19.44
CA TRP A 642 8.89 -36.31 -19.65
C TRP A 642 9.07 -37.16 -18.37
N LEU A 643 9.04 -36.55 -17.18
CA LEU A 643 9.04 -37.22 -15.86
C LEU A 643 7.62 -37.60 -15.41
N THR A 644 6.59 -36.99 -15.99
CA THR A 644 5.15 -37.21 -15.72
C THR A 644 4.40 -37.81 -16.91
N GLN A 645 5.12 -38.40 -17.89
CA GLN A 645 4.43 -39.19 -18.92
C GLN A 645 3.46 -40.17 -18.25
N PRO A 646 2.16 -40.10 -18.60
CA PRO A 646 1.12 -40.70 -17.79
C PRO A 646 1.27 -42.23 -17.82
N ILE A 647 1.55 -42.81 -16.66
CA ILE A 647 0.86 -44.05 -16.32
C ILE A 647 -0.61 -43.64 -16.26
N SER A 648 -1.48 -44.29 -17.03
CA SER A 648 -2.91 -43.97 -17.09
C SER A 648 -3.42 -43.61 -15.69
N PRO A 649 -4.00 -42.39 -15.49
CA PRO A 649 -4.48 -41.97 -14.18
C PRO A 649 -5.32 -43.08 -13.60
N LYS A 650 -4.91 -43.64 -12.46
CA LYS A 650 -5.74 -44.63 -11.80
C LYS A 650 -6.95 -43.90 -11.27
N ASN A 651 -8.13 -44.34 -11.70
CA ASN A 651 -9.37 -43.97 -11.06
C ASN A 651 -9.29 -44.48 -9.62
N VAL A 652 -9.52 -43.59 -8.68
CA VAL A 652 -9.58 -43.91 -7.26
C VAL A 652 -11.03 -43.79 -6.82
N ALA A 653 -11.61 -44.86 -6.30
CA ALA A 653 -12.95 -44.82 -5.72
C ALA A 653 -12.89 -44.55 -4.21
N VAL A 654 -13.72 -43.63 -3.74
CA VAL A 654 -13.83 -43.24 -2.33
C VAL A 654 -15.31 -43.24 -1.94
N SER A 655 -15.66 -44.08 -0.98
CA SER A 655 -17.00 -44.08 -0.38
C SER A 655 -16.92 -43.46 1.01
N LEU A 656 -17.73 -42.43 1.27
CA LEU A 656 -17.69 -41.66 2.51
C LEU A 656 -19.07 -41.60 3.17
N THR A 657 -19.09 -41.80 4.48
CA THR A 657 -20.22 -41.44 5.34
C THR A 657 -19.81 -40.23 6.16
N LEU A 658 -20.46 -39.09 5.91
CA LEU A 658 -20.12 -37.81 6.53
C LEU A 658 -20.63 -37.73 7.97
N ASN A 659 -19.87 -37.09 8.84
CA ASN A 659 -20.18 -36.94 10.25
C ASN A 659 -20.21 -35.46 10.65
N THR A 660 -20.79 -35.15 11.81
CA THR A 660 -20.70 -33.81 12.38
C THR A 660 -19.25 -33.41 12.64
N PRO A 661 -18.89 -32.13 12.43
CA PRO A 661 -17.55 -31.60 12.69
C PRO A 661 -17.18 -31.65 14.18
N GLN A 662 -15.88 -31.63 14.46
CA GLN A 662 -15.32 -31.52 15.80
C GLN A 662 -15.39 -30.06 16.32
N GLU A 663 -15.15 -29.84 17.62
CA GLU A 663 -15.22 -28.51 18.24
C GLU A 663 -14.24 -27.49 17.61
N ASP A 664 -13.11 -27.96 17.07
CA ASP A 664 -12.10 -27.12 16.40
C ASP A 664 -12.42 -26.80 14.93
N GLY A 665 -13.60 -27.20 14.44
CA GLY A 665 -14.05 -27.02 13.06
C GLY A 665 -13.51 -28.06 12.07
N THR A 666 -12.70 -29.03 12.51
CA THR A 666 -12.16 -30.08 11.64
C THR A 666 -13.11 -31.26 11.49
N PHE A 667 -13.08 -31.94 10.34
CA PHE A 667 -13.88 -33.15 10.12
C PHE A 667 -13.12 -34.41 10.51
N THR A 668 -13.87 -35.42 11.00
CA THR A 668 -13.31 -36.73 11.31
C THR A 668 -12.60 -37.34 10.10
N LYS A 669 -11.43 -37.91 10.36
CA LYS A 669 -10.55 -38.45 9.35
C LYS A 669 -10.79 -39.95 9.13
N THR A 670 -10.69 -40.43 7.90
CA THR A 670 -10.72 -41.88 7.63
C THR A 670 -9.42 -42.54 8.09
N GLU A 671 -9.51 -43.79 8.53
CA GLU A 671 -8.32 -44.58 8.88
C GLU A 671 -7.49 -44.99 7.65
N THR A 672 -8.10 -44.91 6.46
CA THR A 672 -7.46 -45.30 5.20
C THR A 672 -6.81 -44.09 4.52
N THR A 673 -5.54 -44.25 4.16
CA THR A 673 -4.82 -43.34 3.25
C THR A 673 -4.96 -43.83 1.81
N ILE A 674 -5.31 -42.91 0.92
CA ILE A 674 -5.44 -43.13 -0.50
C ILE A 674 -4.14 -42.71 -1.19
N THR A 675 -3.67 -43.50 -2.15
CA THR A 675 -2.56 -43.10 -3.01
C THR A 675 -3.08 -42.73 -4.39
N ALA A 676 -2.75 -41.52 -4.86
CA ALA A 676 -3.14 -41.04 -6.18
C ALA A 676 -1.96 -40.37 -6.90
N ASN A 677 -2.16 -40.10 -8.19
CA ASN A 677 -1.23 -39.34 -9.01
C ASN A 677 -1.85 -37.96 -9.33
N PRO A 678 -1.05 -36.94 -9.63
CA PRO A 678 -1.59 -35.70 -10.21
C PRO A 678 -2.39 -36.02 -11.48
N GLY A 679 -3.55 -35.37 -11.67
CA GLY A 679 -4.47 -35.68 -12.78
C GLY A 679 -5.36 -36.92 -12.59
N SER A 680 -5.25 -37.67 -11.48
CA SER A 680 -6.14 -38.79 -11.20
C SER A 680 -7.60 -38.35 -11.07
N LYS A 681 -8.51 -39.16 -11.62
CA LYS A 681 -9.94 -39.06 -11.38
C LYS A 681 -10.30 -39.77 -10.07
N VAL A 682 -11.02 -39.07 -9.20
CA VAL A 682 -11.48 -39.59 -7.91
C VAL A 682 -12.99 -39.75 -7.99
N ASP A 683 -13.44 -40.99 -8.07
CA ASP A 683 -14.85 -41.36 -8.06
C ASP A 683 -15.34 -41.32 -6.60
N ILE A 684 -16.32 -40.46 -6.32
CA ILE A 684 -16.82 -40.16 -4.99
C ILE A 684 -18.24 -40.69 -4.87
N GLU A 685 -18.48 -41.46 -3.81
CA GLU A 685 -19.80 -41.91 -3.40
C GLU A 685 -20.09 -41.48 -1.95
N ILE A 686 -21.15 -40.71 -1.74
CA ILE A 686 -21.56 -40.22 -0.42
C ILE A 686 -23.06 -40.52 -0.23
N THR A 687 -23.45 -40.87 0.98
CA THR A 687 -24.85 -41.12 1.36
C THR A 687 -25.26 -40.29 2.58
N GLY A 688 -26.56 -40.01 2.70
CA GLY A 688 -27.13 -39.28 3.85
C GLY A 688 -27.14 -37.75 3.70
N MET A 689 -27.03 -37.24 2.47
CA MET A 689 -27.11 -35.81 2.17
C MET A 689 -28.56 -35.36 2.05
N ALA A 690 -28.82 -34.07 2.26
CA ALA A 690 -30.12 -33.51 1.89
C ALA A 690 -30.30 -33.60 0.36
N PRO A 691 -31.47 -34.04 -0.16
CA PRO A 691 -31.75 -34.04 -1.58
C PRO A 691 -31.52 -32.67 -2.21
N GLY A 692 -30.82 -32.62 -3.36
CA GLY A 692 -30.47 -31.38 -4.05
C GLY A 692 -29.36 -30.54 -3.40
N SER A 693 -28.82 -30.95 -2.24
CA SER A 693 -27.73 -30.23 -1.60
C SER A 693 -26.41 -30.42 -2.34
N LYS A 694 -25.57 -29.37 -2.33
CA LYS A 694 -24.21 -29.42 -2.88
C LYS A 694 -23.24 -29.96 -1.82
N VAL A 695 -22.36 -30.86 -2.25
CA VAL A 695 -21.22 -31.35 -1.49
C VAL A 695 -19.94 -30.84 -2.11
N SER A 696 -19.21 -30.05 -1.34
CA SER A 696 -17.95 -29.46 -1.77
C SER A 696 -16.81 -30.42 -1.51
N ILE A 697 -15.97 -30.63 -2.52
CA ILE A 697 -14.79 -31.48 -2.44
C ILE A 697 -13.54 -30.60 -2.50
N VAL A 698 -12.74 -30.63 -1.44
CA VAL A 698 -11.60 -29.74 -1.25
C VAL A 698 -10.33 -30.55 -1.06
N LEU A 699 -9.33 -30.33 -1.90
CA LEU A 699 -7.97 -30.78 -1.68
C LEU A 699 -7.27 -29.82 -0.72
N ARG A 700 -6.71 -30.35 0.37
CA ARG A 700 -6.15 -29.60 1.48
C ARG A 700 -4.64 -29.82 1.60
N SER A 701 -3.93 -28.75 1.26
CA SER A 701 -2.50 -28.49 1.48
C SER A 701 -2.26 -26.99 1.23
N ASP A 702 -2.68 -26.56 0.05
CA ASP A 702 -3.22 -25.24 -0.29
C ASP A 702 -4.70 -25.49 -0.63
N PRO A 703 -5.69 -24.93 0.09
CA PRO A 703 -7.09 -25.30 -0.10
C PRO A 703 -7.58 -25.00 -1.52
N ILE A 704 -7.79 -26.05 -2.31
CA ILE A 704 -8.28 -25.99 -3.69
C ILE A 704 -9.61 -26.73 -3.75
N THR A 705 -10.63 -26.07 -4.29
CA THR A 705 -11.94 -26.69 -4.51
C THR A 705 -11.86 -27.44 -5.82
N LEU A 706 -12.09 -28.75 -5.78
CA LEU A 706 -12.04 -29.63 -6.96
C LEU A 706 -13.38 -29.67 -7.71
N GLY A 707 -14.38 -28.96 -7.18
CA GLY A 707 -15.75 -28.95 -7.65
C GLY A 707 -16.75 -29.28 -6.55
N SER A 708 -18.02 -29.18 -6.91
CA SER A 708 -19.16 -29.56 -6.07
C SER A 708 -20.00 -30.62 -6.78
N LEU A 709 -20.54 -31.56 -6.00
CA LEU A 709 -21.43 -32.61 -6.47
C LEU A 709 -22.81 -32.41 -5.84
N VAL A 710 -23.88 -32.71 -6.59
CA VAL A 710 -25.26 -32.52 -6.12
C VAL A 710 -25.83 -33.86 -5.66
N ALA A 711 -26.49 -33.87 -4.51
CA ALA A 711 -27.21 -35.03 -4.02
C ALA A 711 -28.48 -35.28 -4.83
N ASP A 712 -28.71 -36.53 -5.22
CA ASP A 712 -29.95 -36.96 -5.86
C ASP A 712 -31.16 -36.96 -4.90
N GLU A 713 -32.33 -37.38 -5.38
CA GLU A 713 -33.56 -37.44 -4.60
C GLU A 713 -33.47 -38.37 -3.37
N ASP A 714 -32.57 -39.35 -3.39
CA ASP A 714 -32.33 -40.31 -2.31
C ASP A 714 -31.24 -39.81 -1.33
N GLY A 715 -30.69 -38.60 -1.54
CA GLY A 715 -29.61 -38.07 -0.72
C GLY A 715 -28.27 -38.75 -0.97
N ARG A 716 -28.11 -39.39 -2.13
CA ARG A 716 -26.86 -40.01 -2.58
C ARG A 716 -26.14 -39.08 -3.54
N VAL A 717 -24.83 -39.02 -3.41
CA VAL A 717 -23.96 -38.22 -4.26
C VAL A 717 -23.01 -39.19 -4.95
N VAL A 718 -23.08 -39.25 -6.28
CA VAL A 718 -22.14 -40.02 -7.09
C VAL A 718 -21.57 -39.11 -8.15
N GLY A 719 -20.26 -38.98 -8.19
CA GLY A 719 -19.60 -38.15 -9.19
C GLY A 719 -18.10 -38.33 -9.18
N THR A 720 -17.43 -37.71 -10.15
CA THR A 720 -15.99 -37.81 -10.32
C THR A 720 -15.39 -36.42 -10.26
N VAL A 721 -14.40 -36.22 -9.40
CA VAL A 721 -13.57 -35.01 -9.38
C VAL A 721 -12.18 -35.33 -9.92
N THR A 722 -11.50 -34.35 -10.49
CA THR A 722 -10.14 -34.55 -11.04
C THR A 722 -9.13 -33.81 -10.16
N LEU A 723 -8.05 -34.49 -9.77
CA LEU A 723 -6.94 -33.83 -9.08
C LEU A 723 -6.19 -32.93 -10.05
N PRO A 724 -5.76 -31.71 -9.64
CA PRO A 724 -4.95 -30.84 -10.49
C PRO A 724 -3.66 -31.55 -10.95
N ARG A 725 -3.25 -31.32 -12.20
CA ARG A 725 -2.07 -31.98 -12.77
C ARG A 725 -0.75 -31.50 -12.16
N ASP A 726 -0.77 -30.32 -11.58
CA ASP A 726 0.31 -29.64 -10.88
C ASP A 726 0.30 -29.90 -9.37
N THR A 727 -0.56 -30.79 -8.87
CA THR A 727 -0.58 -31.17 -7.45
C THR A 727 0.81 -31.67 -7.02
N PRO A 728 1.44 -31.04 -5.99
CA PRO A 728 2.75 -31.49 -5.50
C PRO A 728 2.72 -32.94 -5.01
N ALA A 729 3.83 -33.66 -5.12
CA ALA A 729 3.96 -34.94 -4.41
C ALA A 729 4.11 -34.74 -2.90
N GLY A 730 3.54 -35.68 -2.14
CA GLY A 730 3.59 -35.69 -0.68
C GLY A 730 2.24 -35.95 -0.05
N ALA A 731 2.12 -35.58 1.23
CA ALA A 731 0.90 -35.77 2.00
C ALA A 731 -0.06 -34.59 1.80
N HIS A 732 -1.28 -34.91 1.41
CA HIS A 732 -2.42 -34.03 1.27
C HIS A 732 -3.62 -34.63 1.99
N THR A 733 -4.70 -33.87 2.08
CA THR A 733 -5.98 -34.40 2.53
C THR A 733 -7.09 -34.04 1.55
N LEU A 734 -8.06 -34.93 1.37
CA LEU A 734 -9.26 -34.69 0.59
C LEU A 734 -10.42 -34.56 1.56
N THR A 735 -11.06 -33.40 1.61
CA THR A 735 -12.21 -33.16 2.49
C THR A 735 -13.47 -33.03 1.67
N ALA A 736 -14.48 -33.85 1.97
CA ALA A 736 -15.83 -33.72 1.46
C ALA A 736 -16.74 -33.19 2.55
N TRP A 737 -17.56 -32.18 2.26
CA TRP A 737 -18.49 -31.62 3.25
C TRP A 737 -19.72 -30.99 2.58
N GLY A 738 -20.83 -30.99 3.30
CA GLY A 738 -22.12 -30.45 2.86
C GLY A 738 -23.17 -30.57 3.95
N ASN A 739 -24.44 -30.45 3.58
CA ASN A 739 -25.55 -30.51 4.55
C ASN A 739 -26.24 -31.88 4.53
N SER A 740 -26.48 -32.45 5.71
CA SER A 740 -27.30 -33.66 5.86
C SER A 740 -28.77 -33.34 5.61
N SER A 741 -29.63 -34.38 5.54
CA SER A 741 -31.09 -34.25 5.44
C SER A 741 -31.73 -33.38 6.51
N ASP A 742 -31.09 -33.27 7.69
CA ASP A 742 -31.52 -32.42 8.80
C ASP A 742 -30.90 -31.01 8.75
N PHE A 743 -30.30 -30.65 7.60
CA PHE A 743 -29.58 -29.39 7.37
C PHE A 743 -28.43 -29.12 8.34
N ASN A 744 -27.88 -30.17 8.95
CA ASN A 744 -26.68 -30.06 9.76
C ASN A 744 -25.45 -30.18 8.85
N LEU A 745 -24.45 -29.33 9.11
CA LEU A 745 -23.16 -29.41 8.43
C LEU A 745 -22.47 -30.73 8.80
N VAL A 746 -22.12 -31.52 7.79
CA VAL A 746 -21.44 -32.80 7.92
C VAL A 746 -20.26 -32.90 6.95
N GLY A 747 -19.22 -33.62 7.33
CA GLY A 747 -18.07 -33.82 6.47
C GLY A 747 -17.18 -34.97 6.89
N LYS A 748 -16.20 -35.26 6.03
CA LYS A 748 -15.16 -36.27 6.23
C LYS A 748 -13.87 -35.82 5.58
N THR A 749 -12.76 -36.13 6.22
CA THR A 749 -11.42 -35.94 5.65
C THR A 749 -10.79 -37.29 5.34
N VAL A 750 -10.13 -37.40 4.20
CA VAL A 750 -9.41 -38.59 3.76
C VAL A 750 -7.95 -38.22 3.56
N ASP A 751 -7.04 -39.07 4.03
CA ASP A 751 -5.63 -38.89 3.72
C ASP A 751 -5.33 -39.22 2.27
N LEU A 752 -4.55 -38.37 1.63
CA LEU A 752 -4.13 -38.54 0.25
C LEU A 752 -2.61 -38.43 0.15
N ASP A 753 -1.96 -39.48 -0.32
CA ASP A 753 -0.53 -39.54 -0.62
C ASP A 753 -0.33 -39.41 -2.13
N ILE A 754 0.13 -38.25 -2.58
CA ILE A 754 0.38 -37.96 -4.00
C ILE A 754 1.78 -38.41 -4.37
N ARG A 755 1.88 -39.32 -5.35
CA ARG A 755 3.16 -39.84 -5.82
C ARG A 755 3.42 -39.47 -7.28
N HIS A 756 4.56 -38.83 -7.56
CA HIS A 756 5.11 -38.80 -8.90
C HIS A 756 5.67 -40.19 -9.24
N ALA A 757 5.29 -40.77 -10.38
CA ALA A 757 5.87 -42.02 -10.84
C ALA A 757 7.22 -41.74 -11.50
N VAL A 758 8.30 -42.38 -11.03
CA VAL A 758 9.57 -42.40 -11.78
C VAL A 758 9.51 -43.59 -12.75
N PRO A 759 9.58 -43.39 -14.08
CA PRO A 759 9.56 -44.48 -15.03
C PRO A 759 10.72 -45.46 -14.79
N MET A 760 10.45 -46.77 -14.83
CA MET A 760 11.46 -47.80 -14.58
C MET A 760 12.66 -47.71 -15.54
N TRP A 761 12.45 -47.21 -16.77
CA TRP A 761 13.50 -47.01 -17.75
C TRP A 761 14.51 -45.93 -17.36
N LEU A 762 14.11 -44.91 -16.57
CA LEU A 762 15.03 -43.91 -16.03
C LEU A 762 16.01 -44.50 -15.01
N LEU A 763 15.57 -45.48 -14.21
CA LEU A 763 16.47 -46.26 -13.33
C LEU A 763 17.43 -47.13 -14.15
N VAL A 764 16.99 -47.66 -15.29
CA VAL A 764 17.85 -48.42 -16.21
C VAL A 764 18.86 -47.51 -16.92
N VAL A 765 18.46 -46.32 -17.36
CA VAL A 765 19.36 -45.34 -17.99
C VAL A 765 20.36 -44.76 -16.99
N ALA A 766 19.92 -44.42 -15.77
CA ALA A 766 20.81 -44.02 -14.70
C ALA A 766 21.79 -45.14 -14.32
N GLY A 767 21.31 -46.38 -14.23
CA GLY A 767 22.14 -47.56 -14.02
C GLY A 767 23.16 -47.77 -15.15
N ALA A 768 22.75 -47.60 -16.40
CA ALA A 768 23.62 -47.69 -17.57
C ALA A 768 24.66 -46.55 -17.62
N ALA A 769 24.29 -45.33 -17.24
CA ALA A 769 25.21 -44.19 -17.16
C ALA A 769 26.26 -44.38 -16.06
N VAL A 770 25.85 -44.88 -14.88
CA VAL A 770 26.77 -45.24 -13.79
C VAL A 770 27.71 -46.37 -14.23
N LEU A 771 27.19 -47.41 -14.90
CA LEU A 771 28.00 -48.50 -15.44
C LEU A 771 29.00 -48.00 -16.50
N SER A 772 28.58 -47.05 -17.34
CA SER A 772 29.44 -46.43 -18.37
C SER A 772 30.56 -45.60 -17.76
N LEU A 773 30.27 -44.83 -16.70
CA LEU A 773 31.26 -44.06 -15.95
C LEU A 773 32.24 -44.96 -15.21
N LEU A 774 31.77 -46.08 -14.63
CA LEU A 774 32.62 -47.08 -14.02
C LEU A 774 33.53 -47.76 -15.06
N LEU A 775 33.00 -48.12 -16.23
CA LEU A 775 33.77 -48.70 -17.33
C LEU A 775 34.79 -47.71 -17.93
N ALA A 776 34.44 -46.43 -18.02
CA ALA A 776 35.34 -45.36 -18.43
C ALA A 776 36.47 -45.14 -17.40
N GLY A 777 36.14 -45.18 -16.10
CA GLY A 777 37.12 -45.11 -15.00
C GLY A 777 38.08 -46.30 -14.98
N VAL A 778 37.57 -47.53 -15.20
CA VAL A 778 38.40 -48.73 -15.34
C VAL A 778 39.29 -48.64 -16.58
N SER A 779 38.75 -48.17 -17.72
CA SER A 779 39.54 -47.97 -18.95
C SER A 779 40.64 -46.92 -18.78
N PHE A 780 40.37 -45.86 -18.02
CA PHE A 780 41.35 -44.83 -17.67
C PHE A 780 42.46 -45.38 -16.76
N LEU A 781 42.11 -46.20 -15.76
CA LEU A 781 43.06 -46.87 -14.86
C LEU A 781 43.94 -47.89 -15.60
N VAL A 782 43.36 -48.67 -16.52
CA VAL A 782 44.09 -49.64 -17.37
C VAL A 782 45.00 -48.92 -18.36
N ARG A 783 44.59 -47.79 -18.95
CA ARG A 783 45.48 -46.96 -19.78
C ARG A 783 46.61 -46.35 -18.95
N ARG A 784 46.35 -45.96 -17.70
CA ARG A 784 47.35 -45.39 -16.79
C ARG A 784 48.35 -46.45 -16.30
N SER A 785 47.94 -47.71 -16.12
CA SER A 785 48.85 -48.81 -15.76
C SER A 785 49.73 -49.25 -16.94
N ARG A 786 49.19 -49.31 -18.16
CA ARG A 786 49.97 -49.60 -19.38
C ARG A 786 51.00 -48.52 -19.71
N LYS A 787 50.71 -47.24 -19.44
CA LYS A 787 51.69 -46.13 -19.56
C LYS A 787 52.78 -46.12 -18.48
N LYS A 788 52.69 -46.94 -17.44
CA LYS A 788 53.75 -47.12 -16.43
C LYS A 788 54.67 -48.33 -16.71
N GLN A 789 54.33 -49.16 -17.70
CA GLN A 789 55.09 -50.35 -18.09
C GLN A 789 55.70 -50.25 -19.50
N ALA A 790 55.49 -49.12 -20.18
CA ALA A 790 56.23 -48.67 -21.36
C ALA A 790 56.92 -47.36 -20.97
#